data_AF-A0A3B8UHG8-F1
#
_entry.id   AF-A0A3B8UHG8-F1
#
_cell.length_a   1.000
_cell.length_b   1.000
_cell.length_c   1.000
_cell.angle_alpha   90.00
_cell.angle_beta   90.00
_cell.angle_gamma   90.00
#
_symmetry.space_group_name_H-M   'P 1'
#
loop_
_entity.id
_entity.type
_entity.pdbx_description
1 polymer ?
#
loop_
_entity_poly.entity_id
_entity_poly.type
_entity_poly.pdbx_seq_one_letter_code
_entity_poly.pdbx_strand_id
1 'polypeptide(L)'
;MQTEKETPINAKRGLSEEPWLFLAGPVFLLCTLTIAVWLHQQELLYWLAASLFGMALCVHYKIRGCVYTMILLAAFAFVRHGWFLDQHLWNLGLEGSLACGFVITALAADQRFSLLQSLHSLSEAQGSTIGHLEQNVAMLLEASQAQQISLQEKIAEKQKELEETQSELSSIVILNEVLRKTSASQLQESAQMAEILIDRDRRIGYLMAEREELSQSIERLQSESRLNQENEQLLNELNMNRVDHEQMRCMSETIARLTEQLEENGQPVSKLKEENKRLLAELNDRRLDETRMQALNETIGHLTQKLASQEEAASHRFRALTTEKQKLQESLELSNANTQTLEVRIQELSEELALSLISQQTLEKLQTEKESLERRLESLESQRGMLLQENQEGLKQIQMLNESLQVLTQQLADQQDPSSKAFYALRAEKQSFHEQLKSAESENQMLQNRLQQLSEELGQSLTSLQKLEQLQTEKNFLQERLRSAELELTSLNKKAETTFSAPLPTELGSSIVSLKKFEQLQTEKNFFQERLRAAETELARLTQKVETGAPSSSLQETPALHAEREFLLAKLSETESHLAQLEERLKKSTQVEALYQQLKAQFEEKNAVLHETRAQLFRADTELQKLQIEQQQKQLETDPFPEEVRQEISALEQQISELHVENDQLQQIISDLLKKGS
;
A
#
# COMPACT_ATOMS: atom_id res chain seq x y z
N MET A 1 -24.01 -29.26 19.60
CA MET A 1 -24.33 -30.69 19.75
C MET A 1 -24.57 -30.97 21.22
N GLN A 2 -25.83 -31.15 21.61
CA GLN A 2 -26.20 -31.58 22.97
C GLN A 2 -25.91 -33.08 23.06
N THR A 3 -24.97 -33.47 23.92
CA THR A 3 -24.67 -34.87 24.20
C THR A 3 -25.71 -35.39 25.20
N GLU A 4 -26.74 -36.07 24.69
CA GLU A 4 -27.62 -36.90 25.51
C GLU A 4 -26.77 -38.02 26.14
N LYS A 5 -26.49 -37.87 27.45
CA LYS A 5 -25.93 -38.93 28.28
C LYS A 5 -26.99 -40.00 28.48
N GLU A 6 -27.03 -40.98 27.58
CA GLU A 6 -27.73 -42.24 27.86
C GLU A 6 -26.99 -42.96 29.00
N THR A 7 -27.63 -42.98 30.16
CA THR A 7 -27.16 -43.76 31.31
C THR A 7 -27.23 -45.25 30.98
N PRO A 8 -26.16 -46.03 31.15
CA PRO A 8 -26.18 -47.46 30.88
C PRO A 8 -27.14 -48.16 31.82
N ILE A 9 -28.22 -48.72 31.26
CA ILE A 9 -29.20 -49.52 31.96
C ILE A 9 -28.47 -50.72 32.60
N ASN A 10 -28.61 -50.87 33.92
CA ASN A 10 -28.10 -51.95 34.75
C ASN A 10 -28.59 -53.34 34.28
N ALA A 11 -28.01 -53.89 33.21
CA ALA A 11 -28.28 -55.25 32.71
C ALA A 11 -27.51 -56.35 33.48
N LYS A 12 -26.79 -56.00 34.57
CA LYS A 12 -25.96 -56.95 35.34
C LYS A 12 -26.72 -57.82 36.34
N ARG A 13 -28.06 -57.72 36.46
CA ARG A 13 -28.82 -58.41 37.55
C ARG A 13 -29.43 -59.78 37.23
N GLY A 14 -29.26 -60.34 36.02
CA GLY A 14 -29.94 -61.60 35.64
C GLY A 14 -29.07 -62.83 35.34
N LEU A 15 -27.73 -62.70 35.31
CA LEU A 15 -26.85 -63.77 34.78
C LEU A 15 -26.26 -64.71 35.85
N SER A 16 -26.69 -64.61 37.10
CA SER A 16 -26.27 -65.53 38.17
C SER A 16 -27.23 -66.72 38.37
N GLU A 17 -28.05 -67.06 37.38
CA GLU A 17 -28.89 -68.27 37.44
C GLU A 17 -28.02 -69.52 37.24
N GLU A 18 -27.40 -69.91 38.34
CA GLU A 18 -27.18 -71.27 38.82
C GLU A 18 -27.26 -72.37 37.75
N PRO A 19 -26.12 -72.72 37.10
CA PRO A 19 -26.06 -73.78 36.08
C PRO A 19 -26.47 -75.17 36.61
N TRP A 20 -26.63 -75.32 37.93
CA TRP A 20 -27.10 -76.54 38.54
C TRP A 20 -28.59 -76.82 38.31
N LEU A 21 -29.42 -75.80 38.01
CA LEU A 21 -30.84 -76.03 37.70
C LEU A 21 -31.01 -76.90 36.44
N PHE A 22 -30.08 -76.81 35.49
CA PHE A 22 -30.05 -77.64 34.28
C PHE A 22 -29.71 -79.11 34.56
N LEU A 23 -28.90 -79.35 35.61
CA LEU A 23 -28.56 -80.69 36.06
C LEU A 23 -29.66 -81.28 36.94
N ALA A 24 -30.49 -80.44 37.58
CA ALA A 24 -31.52 -80.89 38.52
C ALA A 24 -32.53 -81.87 37.89
N GLY A 25 -33.00 -81.61 36.66
CA GLY A 25 -33.96 -82.49 35.95
C GLY A 25 -33.38 -83.88 35.64
N PRO A 26 -32.25 -83.98 34.92
CA PRO A 26 -31.57 -85.26 34.65
C PRO A 26 -31.13 -86.00 35.91
N VAL A 27 -30.64 -85.28 36.94
CA VAL A 27 -30.26 -85.88 38.23
C VAL A 27 -31.48 -86.42 38.95
N PHE A 28 -32.61 -85.70 38.95
CA PHE A 28 -33.86 -86.20 39.52
C PHE A 28 -34.35 -87.46 38.79
N LEU A 29 -34.31 -87.46 37.46
CA LEU A 29 -34.64 -88.64 36.63
C LEU A 29 -33.70 -89.82 36.88
N LEU A 30 -32.41 -89.56 37.09
CA LEU A 30 -31.43 -90.60 37.41
C LEU A 30 -31.71 -91.17 38.80
N CYS A 31 -32.05 -90.34 39.78
CA CYS A 31 -32.44 -90.78 41.12
C CYS A 31 -33.71 -91.63 41.08
N THR A 32 -34.75 -91.21 40.35
CA THR A 32 -35.99 -91.99 40.22
C THR A 32 -35.76 -93.32 39.50
N LEU A 33 -34.89 -93.33 38.47
CA LEU A 33 -34.45 -94.57 37.81
C LEU A 33 -33.70 -95.50 38.76
N THR A 34 -32.76 -94.98 39.58
CA THR A 34 -32.03 -95.84 40.54
C THR A 34 -32.94 -96.48 41.57
N ILE A 35 -33.98 -95.77 42.02
CA ILE A 35 -35.00 -96.32 42.92
C ILE A 35 -35.83 -97.38 42.19
N ALA A 36 -36.27 -97.12 40.95
CA ALA A 36 -37.02 -98.08 40.13
C ALA A 36 -36.22 -99.36 39.85
N VAL A 37 -34.93 -99.24 39.56
CA VAL A 37 -33.97 -100.34 39.35
C VAL A 37 -33.89 -101.25 40.58
N TRP A 38 -33.85 -100.66 41.77
CA TRP A 38 -33.73 -101.40 43.03
C TRP A 38 -35.02 -102.18 43.36
N LEU A 39 -36.18 -101.61 43.06
CA LEU A 39 -37.48 -102.21 43.35
C LEU A 39 -37.96 -103.23 42.31
N HIS A 40 -37.66 -103.03 41.01
CA HIS A 40 -38.26 -103.79 39.91
C HIS A 40 -37.19 -104.25 38.88
N GLN A 41 -36.38 -105.25 39.25
CA GLN A 41 -35.29 -105.74 38.38
C GLN A 41 -35.75 -106.25 37.00
N GLN A 42 -36.95 -106.81 36.89
CA GLN A 42 -37.45 -107.39 35.62
C GLN A 42 -37.95 -106.34 34.62
N GLU A 43 -38.25 -105.12 35.05
CA GLU A 43 -38.86 -104.08 34.21
C GLU A 43 -37.95 -102.87 33.95
N LEU A 44 -36.72 -102.96 34.42
CA LEU A 44 -35.69 -101.92 34.35
C LEU A 44 -35.47 -101.39 32.93
N LEU A 45 -35.46 -102.28 31.94
CA LEU A 45 -35.26 -101.90 30.54
C LEU A 45 -36.37 -100.97 30.03
N TYR A 46 -37.61 -101.21 30.44
CA TYR A 46 -38.76 -100.40 30.01
C TYR A 46 -38.74 -99.01 30.63
N TRP A 47 -38.48 -98.92 31.94
CA TRP A 47 -38.36 -97.63 32.63
C TRP A 47 -37.20 -96.79 32.11
N LEU A 48 -36.06 -97.43 31.83
CA LEU A 48 -34.90 -96.78 31.26
C LEU A 48 -35.17 -96.30 29.83
N ALA A 49 -35.81 -97.12 28.99
CA ALA A 49 -36.18 -96.73 27.63
C ALA A 49 -37.20 -95.58 27.62
N ALA A 50 -38.24 -95.64 28.46
CA ALA A 50 -39.25 -94.58 28.58
C ALA A 50 -38.64 -93.27 29.10
N SER A 51 -37.71 -93.34 30.05
CA SER A 51 -37.02 -92.17 30.61
C SER A 51 -36.07 -91.53 29.61
N LEU A 52 -35.28 -92.33 28.88
CA LEU A 52 -34.37 -91.81 27.85
C LEU A 52 -35.14 -91.21 26.67
N PHE A 53 -36.17 -91.90 26.19
CA PHE A 53 -37.02 -91.41 25.11
C PHE A 53 -37.76 -90.13 25.52
N GLY A 54 -38.31 -90.11 26.74
CA GLY A 54 -38.99 -88.93 27.26
C GLY A 54 -38.07 -87.73 27.47
N MET A 55 -36.86 -87.98 27.97
CA MET A 55 -35.83 -86.94 28.09
C MET A 55 -35.44 -86.38 26.72
N ALA A 56 -35.24 -87.23 25.72
CA ALA A 56 -34.92 -86.81 24.35
C ALA A 56 -36.03 -85.91 23.76
N LEU A 57 -37.30 -86.28 23.96
CA LEU A 57 -38.44 -85.47 23.51
C LEU A 57 -38.51 -84.13 24.26
N CYS A 58 -38.31 -84.11 25.57
CA CYS A 58 -38.32 -82.88 26.37
C CYS A 58 -37.18 -81.92 25.97
N VAL A 59 -35.99 -82.45 25.67
CA VAL A 59 -34.85 -81.63 25.23
C VAL A 59 -35.08 -81.08 23.83
N HIS A 60 -35.59 -81.88 22.90
CA HIS A 60 -35.73 -81.47 21.51
C HIS A 60 -36.97 -80.60 21.26
N TYR A 61 -38.10 -80.93 21.89
CA TYR A 61 -39.39 -80.28 21.66
C TYR A 61 -39.88 -79.43 22.84
N LYS A 62 -39.07 -79.24 23.88
CA LYS A 62 -39.35 -78.38 25.05
C LYS A 62 -40.67 -78.77 25.74
N ILE A 63 -41.52 -77.80 26.08
CA ILE A 63 -42.84 -78.00 26.69
C ILE A 63 -43.73 -78.90 25.82
N ARG A 64 -43.68 -78.80 24.49
CA ARG A 64 -44.45 -79.69 23.60
C ARG A 64 -43.98 -81.13 23.73
N GLY A 65 -42.66 -81.32 23.82
CA GLY A 65 -42.03 -82.60 24.15
C GLY A 65 -42.54 -83.16 25.47
N CYS A 66 -42.56 -82.35 26.53
CA CYS A 66 -43.11 -82.73 27.83
C CYS A 66 -44.56 -83.22 27.73
N VAL A 67 -45.42 -82.49 27.00
CA VAL A 67 -46.82 -82.89 26.82
C VAL A 67 -46.92 -84.24 26.11
N TYR A 68 -46.13 -84.47 25.05
CA TYR A 68 -46.10 -85.78 24.37
C TYR A 68 -45.64 -86.90 25.31
N THR A 69 -44.63 -86.63 26.14
CA THR A 69 -44.14 -87.62 27.11
C THR A 69 -45.14 -87.91 28.21
N MET A 70 -45.89 -86.90 28.67
CA MET A 70 -46.94 -87.06 29.67
C MET A 70 -48.12 -87.87 29.12
N ILE A 71 -48.52 -87.63 27.87
CA ILE A 71 -49.57 -88.42 27.20
C ILE A 71 -49.11 -89.87 27.04
N LEU A 72 -47.87 -90.09 26.61
CA LEU A 72 -47.31 -91.43 26.44
C LEU A 72 -47.17 -92.16 27.78
N LEU A 73 -46.72 -91.46 28.82
CA LEU A 73 -46.62 -91.99 30.18
C LEU A 73 -48.00 -92.31 30.76
N ALA A 74 -49.00 -91.46 30.54
CA ALA A 74 -50.38 -91.70 30.98
C ALA A 74 -51.02 -92.89 30.25
N ALA A 75 -50.79 -93.02 28.94
CA ALA A 75 -51.25 -94.17 28.17
C ALA A 75 -50.58 -95.46 28.66
N PHE A 76 -49.27 -95.41 28.93
CA PHE A 76 -48.51 -96.52 29.49
C PHE A 76 -48.99 -96.91 30.89
N ALA A 77 -49.20 -95.93 31.77
CA ALA A 77 -49.76 -96.09 33.11
C ALA A 77 -51.13 -96.76 33.08
N PHE A 78 -52.00 -96.31 32.17
CA PHE A 78 -53.34 -96.86 32.00
C PHE A 78 -53.31 -98.34 31.60
N VAL A 79 -52.45 -98.70 30.64
CA VAL A 79 -52.26 -100.10 30.22
C VAL A 79 -51.68 -100.92 31.39
N ARG A 80 -50.61 -100.45 32.01
CA ARG A 80 -49.91 -101.17 33.08
C ARG A 80 -50.81 -101.43 34.29
N HIS A 81 -51.49 -100.40 34.79
CA HIS A 81 -52.42 -100.52 35.92
C HIS A 81 -53.73 -101.23 35.56
N GLY A 82 -54.08 -101.34 34.28
CA GLY A 82 -55.25 -102.13 33.85
C GLY A 82 -55.02 -103.65 33.95
N TRP A 83 -53.78 -104.11 33.75
CA TRP A 83 -53.46 -105.54 33.63
C TRP A 83 -52.72 -106.15 34.82
N PHE A 84 -51.96 -105.37 35.59
CA PHE A 84 -51.15 -105.87 36.72
C PHE A 84 -51.68 -105.32 38.05
N LEU A 85 -52.25 -106.19 38.89
CA LEU A 85 -52.94 -105.77 40.13
C LEU A 85 -52.01 -105.49 41.32
N ASP A 86 -50.74 -105.87 41.24
CA ASP A 86 -49.82 -105.77 42.36
C ASP A 86 -49.07 -104.42 42.35
N GLN A 87 -49.00 -103.77 43.51
CA GLN A 87 -48.21 -102.56 43.77
C GLN A 87 -48.60 -101.30 42.96
N HIS A 88 -49.88 -101.09 42.62
CA HIS A 88 -50.35 -99.88 41.89
C HIS A 88 -49.85 -98.57 42.48
N LEU A 89 -49.88 -98.42 43.81
CA LEU A 89 -49.56 -97.15 44.45
C LEU A 89 -48.08 -96.76 44.30
N TRP A 90 -47.19 -97.77 44.32
CA TRP A 90 -45.75 -97.57 44.11
C TRP A 90 -45.43 -97.24 42.65
N ASN A 91 -46.04 -97.96 41.71
CA ASN A 91 -45.89 -97.71 40.28
C ASN A 91 -46.39 -96.31 39.89
N LEU A 92 -47.54 -95.88 40.43
CA LEU A 92 -48.06 -94.53 40.23
C LEU A 92 -47.12 -93.47 40.81
N GLY A 93 -46.49 -93.74 41.96
CA GLY A 93 -45.47 -92.86 42.55
C GLY A 93 -44.22 -92.70 41.68
N LEU A 94 -43.74 -93.79 41.07
CA LEU A 94 -42.62 -93.76 40.12
C LEU A 94 -42.97 -92.99 38.84
N GLU A 95 -44.16 -93.22 38.28
CA GLU A 95 -44.66 -92.49 37.10
C GLU A 95 -44.84 -91.01 37.40
N GLY A 96 -45.43 -90.67 38.55
CA GLY A 96 -45.55 -89.28 39.00
C GLY A 96 -44.20 -88.60 39.17
N SER A 97 -43.19 -89.33 39.65
CA SER A 97 -41.83 -88.82 39.79
C SER A 97 -41.14 -88.65 38.42
N LEU A 98 -41.33 -89.57 37.48
CA LEU A 98 -40.83 -89.42 36.11
C LEU A 98 -41.49 -88.23 35.40
N ALA A 99 -42.80 -88.06 35.55
CA ALA A 99 -43.55 -86.91 35.07
C ALA A 99 -42.96 -85.60 35.60
N CYS A 100 -42.71 -85.50 36.91
CA CYS A 100 -42.07 -84.32 37.50
C CYS A 100 -40.67 -84.08 36.94
N GLY A 101 -39.88 -85.15 36.75
CA GLY A 101 -38.55 -85.06 36.13
C GLY A 101 -38.59 -84.54 34.69
N PHE A 102 -39.57 -84.95 33.89
CA PHE A 102 -39.78 -84.42 32.54
C PHE A 102 -40.20 -82.95 32.54
N VAL A 103 -41.09 -82.54 33.46
CA VAL A 103 -41.50 -81.13 33.60
C VAL A 103 -40.31 -80.25 33.96
N ILE A 104 -39.49 -80.65 34.94
CA ILE A 104 -38.28 -79.91 35.34
C ILE A 104 -37.32 -79.81 34.15
N THR A 105 -37.09 -80.91 33.44
CA THR A 105 -36.18 -80.94 32.28
C THR A 105 -36.68 -80.05 31.13
N ALA A 106 -37.99 -80.05 30.85
CA ALA A 106 -38.58 -79.25 29.80
C ALA A 106 -38.56 -77.75 30.12
N LEU A 107 -38.84 -77.36 31.37
CA LEU A 107 -38.76 -75.96 31.82
C LEU A 107 -37.31 -75.45 31.76
N ALA A 108 -36.34 -76.27 32.20
CA ALA A 108 -34.92 -75.92 32.09
C ALA A 108 -34.47 -75.75 30.62
N ALA A 109 -34.94 -76.63 29.71
CA ALA A 109 -34.64 -76.52 28.29
C ALA A 109 -35.25 -75.26 27.65
N ASP A 110 -36.45 -74.85 28.06
CA ASP A 110 -37.12 -73.65 27.55
C ASP A 110 -36.43 -72.36 28.02
N GLN A 111 -36.10 -72.28 29.31
CA GLN A 111 -35.33 -71.16 29.88
C GLN A 111 -33.97 -70.97 29.19
N ARG A 112 -33.27 -72.08 28.88
CA ARG A 112 -32.01 -72.03 28.12
C ARG A 112 -32.19 -71.43 26.74
N PHE A 113 -33.25 -71.80 26.03
CA PHE A 113 -33.49 -71.30 24.70
C PHE A 113 -33.81 -69.80 24.71
N SER A 114 -34.65 -69.34 25.65
CA SER A 114 -34.91 -67.89 25.81
C SER A 114 -33.64 -67.12 26.14
N LEU A 115 -32.77 -67.68 26.98
CA LEU A 115 -31.48 -67.08 27.32
C LEU A 115 -30.58 -67.00 26.08
N LEU A 116 -30.42 -68.10 25.33
CA LEU A 116 -29.62 -68.12 24.09
C LEU A 116 -30.17 -67.14 23.05
N GLN A 117 -31.49 -67.04 22.89
CA GLN A 117 -32.12 -66.09 21.99
C GLN A 117 -31.86 -64.64 22.44
N SER A 118 -31.93 -64.36 23.75
CA SER A 118 -31.60 -63.05 24.30
C SER A 118 -30.13 -62.69 24.10
N LEU A 119 -29.21 -63.63 24.33
CA LEU A 119 -27.77 -63.44 24.07
C LEU A 119 -27.49 -63.24 22.59
N HIS A 120 -28.19 -63.96 21.70
CA HIS A 120 -28.04 -63.76 20.26
C HIS A 120 -28.53 -62.37 19.85
N SER A 121 -29.70 -61.94 20.32
CA SER A 121 -30.20 -60.59 20.05
C SER A 121 -29.30 -59.49 20.64
N LEU A 122 -28.69 -59.73 21.80
CA LEU A 122 -27.73 -58.82 22.40
C LEU A 122 -26.44 -58.76 21.58
N SER A 123 -25.96 -59.92 21.08
CA SER A 123 -24.80 -59.99 20.19
C SER A 123 -25.04 -59.29 18.87
N GLU A 124 -26.24 -59.42 18.28
CA GLU A 124 -26.62 -58.70 17.05
C GLU A 124 -26.71 -57.18 17.29
N ALA A 125 -27.33 -56.77 18.40
CA ALA A 125 -27.40 -55.36 18.79
C ALA A 125 -26.01 -54.77 19.07
N GLN A 126 -25.13 -55.53 19.73
CA GLN A 126 -23.73 -55.12 19.91
C GLN A 126 -23.00 -55.00 18.57
N GLY A 127 -23.21 -55.95 17.65
CA GLY A 127 -22.65 -55.89 16.30
C GLY A 127 -23.06 -54.64 15.52
N SER A 128 -24.34 -54.25 15.58
CA SER A 128 -24.80 -53.03 14.91
C SER A 128 -24.25 -51.76 15.56
N THR A 129 -24.17 -51.71 16.91
CA THR A 129 -23.55 -50.57 17.60
C THR A 129 -22.06 -50.43 17.29
N ILE A 130 -21.33 -51.53 17.17
CA ILE A 130 -19.92 -51.53 16.76
C ILE A 130 -19.80 -51.02 15.32
N GLY A 131 -20.64 -51.49 14.39
CA GLY A 131 -20.65 -50.99 13.01
C GLY A 131 -20.93 -49.49 12.90
N HIS A 132 -21.88 -48.97 13.70
CA HIS A 132 -22.13 -47.52 13.76
C HIS A 132 -20.96 -46.73 14.36
N LEU A 133 -20.27 -47.29 15.37
CA LEU A 133 -19.07 -46.66 15.93
C LEU A 133 -17.91 -46.66 14.93
N GLU A 134 -17.69 -47.76 14.20
CA GLU A 134 -16.68 -47.84 13.14
C GLU A 134 -16.95 -46.81 12.03
N GLN A 135 -18.21 -46.68 11.60
CA GLN A 135 -18.61 -45.66 10.63
C GLN A 135 -18.39 -44.23 11.15
N ASN A 136 -18.74 -43.97 12.41
CA ASN A 136 -18.51 -42.65 13.02
C ASN A 136 -17.01 -42.32 13.16
N VAL A 137 -16.18 -43.31 13.50
CA VAL A 137 -14.72 -43.15 13.55
C VAL A 137 -14.16 -42.88 12.15
N ALA A 138 -14.63 -43.58 11.12
CA ALA A 138 -14.24 -43.32 9.73
C ALA A 138 -14.61 -41.90 9.30
N MET A 139 -15.83 -41.45 9.57
CA MET A 139 -16.26 -40.06 9.26
C MET A 139 -15.44 -39.01 10.02
N LEU A 140 -15.08 -39.26 11.29
CA LEU A 140 -14.22 -38.36 12.06
C LEU A 140 -12.80 -38.31 11.50
N LEU A 141 -12.25 -39.45 11.05
CA LEU A 141 -10.94 -39.50 10.40
C LEU A 141 -10.94 -38.75 9.07
N GLU A 142 -11.97 -38.94 8.23
CA GLU A 142 -12.13 -38.19 6.98
C GLU A 142 -12.27 -36.69 7.22
N ALA A 143 -13.07 -36.28 8.20
CA ALA A 143 -13.22 -34.88 8.59
C ALA A 143 -11.90 -34.28 9.11
N SER A 144 -11.16 -35.03 9.94
CA SER A 144 -9.84 -34.62 10.44
C SER A 144 -8.83 -34.49 9.30
N GLN A 145 -8.84 -35.41 8.33
CA GLN A 145 -7.96 -35.36 7.16
C GLN A 145 -8.29 -34.18 6.26
N ALA A 146 -9.57 -33.91 6.00
CA ALA A 146 -10.01 -32.73 5.24
C ALA A 146 -9.58 -31.43 5.95
N GLN A 147 -9.68 -31.38 7.28
CA GLN A 147 -9.20 -30.24 8.05
C GLN A 147 -7.67 -30.09 7.98
N GLN A 148 -6.92 -31.20 8.00
CA GLN A 148 -5.46 -31.18 7.84
C GLN A 148 -5.05 -30.67 6.45
N ILE A 149 -5.73 -31.11 5.39
CA ILE A 149 -5.50 -30.63 4.02
C ILE A 149 -5.80 -29.12 3.93
N SER A 150 -6.93 -28.67 4.47
CA SER A 150 -7.29 -27.24 4.48
C SER A 150 -6.27 -26.39 5.25
N LEU A 151 -5.72 -26.90 6.36
CA LEU A 151 -4.65 -26.21 7.10
C LEU A 151 -3.34 -26.18 6.32
N GLN A 152 -2.99 -27.25 5.60
CA GLN A 152 -1.81 -27.27 4.73
C GLN A 152 -1.93 -26.28 3.57
N GLU A 153 -3.11 -26.18 2.94
CA GLU A 153 -3.39 -25.19 1.90
C GLU A 153 -3.24 -23.76 2.43
N LYS A 154 -3.79 -23.48 3.63
CA LYS A 154 -3.62 -22.17 4.29
C LYS A 154 -2.16 -21.87 4.64
N ILE A 155 -1.38 -22.86 5.07
CA ILE A 155 0.06 -22.69 5.33
C ILE A 155 0.79 -22.37 4.02
N ALA A 156 0.49 -23.07 2.94
CA ALA A 156 1.09 -22.82 1.62
C ALA A 156 0.74 -21.42 1.08
N GLU A 157 -0.52 -20.99 1.25
CA GLU A 157 -0.97 -19.65 0.89
C GLU A 157 -0.21 -18.57 1.70
N LYS A 158 -0.05 -18.76 3.01
CA LYS A 158 0.70 -17.83 3.86
C LYS A 158 2.20 -17.83 3.59
N GLN A 159 2.79 -18.96 3.19
CA GLN A 159 4.17 -19.01 2.73
C GLN A 159 4.35 -18.22 1.44
N LYS A 160 3.41 -18.35 0.50
CA LYS A 160 3.43 -17.58 -0.75
C LYS A 160 3.31 -16.07 -0.49
N GLU A 161 2.38 -15.64 0.36
CA GLU A 161 2.27 -14.22 0.76
C GLU A 161 3.56 -13.70 1.42
N LEU A 162 4.23 -14.53 2.22
CA LEU A 162 5.51 -14.17 2.86
C LEU A 162 6.64 -14.02 1.83
N GLU A 163 6.71 -14.91 0.83
CA GLU A 163 7.69 -14.80 -0.27
C GLU A 163 7.44 -13.56 -1.13
N GLU A 164 6.18 -13.25 -1.44
CA GLU A 164 5.78 -12.04 -2.17
C GLU A 164 6.18 -10.76 -1.40
N THR A 165 5.84 -10.68 -0.11
CA THR A 165 6.22 -9.52 0.74
C THR A 165 7.73 -9.41 0.94
N GLN A 166 8.46 -10.53 1.01
CA GLN A 166 9.93 -10.52 1.08
C GLN A 166 10.55 -10.02 -0.24
N SER A 167 9.97 -10.40 -1.38
CA SER A 167 10.35 -9.88 -2.70
C SER A 167 10.11 -8.36 -2.80
N GLU A 168 8.94 -7.90 -2.37
CA GLU A 168 8.61 -6.46 -2.31
C GLU A 168 9.57 -5.68 -1.42
N LEU A 169 9.88 -6.21 -0.23
CA LEU A 169 10.86 -5.61 0.68
C LEU A 169 12.23 -5.49 0.01
N SER A 170 12.68 -6.54 -0.70
CA SER A 170 13.96 -6.50 -1.42
C SER A 170 13.97 -5.45 -2.53
N SER A 171 12.86 -5.30 -3.26
CA SER A 171 12.66 -4.27 -4.28
C SER A 171 12.74 -2.85 -3.68
N ILE A 172 12.07 -2.61 -2.55
CA ILE A 172 12.10 -1.32 -1.83
C ILE A 172 13.50 -1.00 -1.33
N VAL A 173 14.27 -2.00 -0.85
CA VAL A 173 15.65 -1.81 -0.42
C VAL A 173 16.54 -1.41 -1.61
N ILE A 174 16.40 -2.08 -2.76
CA ILE A 174 17.12 -1.72 -4.00
C ILE A 174 16.75 -0.30 -4.44
N LEU A 175 15.47 0.06 -4.44
CA LEU A 175 15.03 1.41 -4.80
C LEU A 175 15.61 2.48 -3.87
N ASN A 176 15.62 2.24 -2.56
CA ASN A 176 16.25 3.15 -1.59
C ASN A 176 17.75 3.33 -1.86
N GLU A 177 18.45 2.26 -2.21
CA GLU A 177 19.88 2.32 -2.54
C GLU A 177 20.12 3.10 -3.84
N VAL A 178 19.28 2.92 -4.86
CA VAL A 178 19.32 3.71 -6.10
C VAL A 178 19.04 5.18 -5.80
N LEU A 179 18.03 5.51 -5.00
CA LEU A 179 17.71 6.89 -4.62
C LEU A 179 18.85 7.53 -3.82
N ARG A 180 19.47 6.80 -2.90
CA ARG A 180 20.65 7.29 -2.16
C ARG A 180 21.82 7.58 -3.09
N LYS A 181 22.14 6.67 -4.01
CA LYS A 181 23.21 6.88 -5.00
C LYS A 181 22.92 8.04 -5.94
N THR A 182 21.67 8.16 -6.40
CA THR A 182 21.24 9.25 -7.28
C THR A 182 21.30 10.60 -6.58
N SER A 183 20.83 10.67 -5.32
CA SER A 183 20.93 11.88 -4.50
C SER A 183 22.37 12.26 -4.20
N ALA A 184 23.24 11.30 -3.91
CA ALA A 184 24.68 11.55 -3.72
C ALA A 184 25.33 12.07 -5.02
N SER A 185 25.00 11.50 -6.17
CA SER A 185 25.47 11.97 -7.49
C SER A 185 24.99 13.40 -7.77
N GLN A 186 23.72 13.70 -7.52
CA GLN A 186 23.17 15.05 -7.71
C GLN A 186 23.82 16.09 -6.78
N LEU A 187 24.10 15.73 -5.53
CA LEU A 187 24.83 16.60 -4.60
C LEU A 187 26.27 16.84 -5.09
N GLN A 188 26.93 15.81 -5.63
CA GLN A 188 28.25 15.94 -6.21
C GLN A 188 28.26 16.83 -7.46
N GLU A 189 27.31 16.64 -8.37
CA GLU A 189 27.14 17.49 -9.57
C GLU A 189 26.81 18.94 -9.17
N SER A 190 25.96 19.15 -8.16
CA SER A 190 25.66 20.47 -7.62
C SER A 190 26.89 21.14 -7.01
N ALA A 191 27.73 20.38 -6.29
CA ALA A 191 28.98 20.90 -5.73
C ALA A 191 29.98 21.27 -6.83
N GLN A 192 30.10 20.44 -7.87
CA GLN A 192 30.92 20.73 -9.05
C GLN A 192 30.43 21.98 -9.79
N MET A 193 29.11 22.16 -9.95
CA MET A 193 28.57 23.36 -10.56
C MET A 193 28.78 24.61 -9.69
N ALA A 194 28.68 24.50 -8.37
CA ALA A 194 29.00 25.60 -7.47
C ALA A 194 30.48 26.02 -7.60
N GLU A 195 31.40 25.06 -7.73
CA GLU A 195 32.83 25.34 -7.98
C GLU A 195 33.05 26.04 -9.32
N ILE A 196 32.41 25.57 -10.40
CA ILE A 196 32.45 26.22 -11.71
C ILE A 196 31.92 27.66 -11.66
N LEU A 197 30.85 27.91 -10.90
CA LEU A 197 30.28 29.25 -10.73
C LEU A 197 31.26 30.17 -9.99
N ILE A 198 31.90 29.69 -8.91
CA ILE A 198 32.92 30.45 -8.18
C ILE A 198 34.09 30.82 -9.10
N ASP A 199 34.56 29.90 -9.94
CA ASP A 199 35.64 30.18 -10.89
C ASP A 199 35.22 31.15 -11.99
N ARG A 200 33.96 31.11 -12.43
CA ARG A 200 33.40 32.11 -13.34
C ARG A 200 33.31 33.49 -12.69
N ASP A 201 32.87 33.59 -11.44
CA ASP A 201 32.81 34.86 -10.70
C ASP A 201 34.20 35.46 -10.51
N ARG A 202 35.20 34.62 -10.19
CA ARG A 202 36.61 35.03 -10.17
C ARG A 202 37.05 35.58 -11.52
N ARG A 203 36.72 34.90 -12.63
CA ARG A 203 37.06 35.34 -13.99
C ARG A 203 36.38 36.67 -14.34
N ILE A 204 35.10 36.84 -13.98
CA ILE A 204 34.38 38.10 -14.15
C ILE A 204 35.08 39.21 -13.37
N GLY A 205 35.44 38.95 -12.11
CA GLY A 205 36.20 39.91 -11.29
C GLY A 205 37.53 40.34 -11.93
N TYR A 206 38.30 39.40 -12.47
CA TYR A 206 39.52 39.73 -13.22
C TYR A 206 39.26 40.58 -14.46
N LEU A 207 38.24 40.25 -15.26
CA LEU A 207 37.89 41.00 -16.46
C LEU A 207 37.35 42.41 -16.13
N MET A 208 36.65 42.57 -15.01
CA MET A 208 36.20 43.89 -14.54
C MET A 208 37.38 44.76 -14.13
N ALA A 209 38.37 44.20 -13.42
CA ALA A 209 39.60 44.92 -13.06
C ALA A 209 40.40 45.33 -14.31
N GLU A 210 40.55 44.43 -15.28
CA GLU A 210 41.21 44.73 -16.56
C GLU A 210 40.47 45.82 -17.35
N ARG A 211 39.14 45.77 -17.38
CA ARG A 211 38.31 46.82 -18.00
C ARG A 211 38.52 48.17 -17.32
N GLU A 212 38.60 48.20 -15.99
CA GLU A 212 38.82 49.42 -15.22
C GLU A 212 40.21 50.01 -15.51
N GLU A 213 41.25 49.17 -15.57
CA GLU A 213 42.60 49.59 -15.94
C GLU A 213 42.68 50.15 -17.37
N LEU A 214 42.01 49.49 -18.33
CA LEU A 214 41.88 49.99 -19.70
C LEU A 214 41.10 51.30 -19.77
N SER A 215 40.01 51.43 -19.00
CA SER A 215 39.22 52.67 -18.94
C SER A 215 40.04 53.83 -18.40
N GLN A 216 40.80 53.61 -17.31
CA GLN A 216 41.72 54.61 -16.77
C GLN A 216 42.81 54.99 -17.78
N SER A 217 43.31 54.00 -18.54
CA SER A 217 44.31 54.25 -19.59
C SER A 217 43.73 55.08 -20.74
N ILE A 218 42.47 54.83 -21.13
CA ILE A 218 41.76 55.65 -22.11
C ILE A 218 41.55 57.06 -21.59
N GLU A 219 41.15 57.25 -20.32
CA GLU A 219 41.01 58.58 -19.72
C GLU A 219 42.33 59.35 -19.70
N ARG A 220 43.45 58.67 -19.36
CA ARG A 220 44.79 59.28 -19.43
C ARG A 220 45.11 59.74 -20.84
N LEU A 221 44.92 58.89 -21.85
CA LEU A 221 45.15 59.25 -23.26
C LEU A 221 44.22 60.37 -23.74
N GLN A 222 42.96 60.40 -23.29
CA GLN A 222 42.04 61.49 -23.58
C GLN A 222 42.49 62.80 -22.93
N SER A 223 43.01 62.75 -21.70
CA SER A 223 43.56 63.92 -21.02
C SER A 223 44.82 64.46 -21.72
N GLU A 224 45.70 63.58 -22.20
CA GLU A 224 46.86 63.95 -23.01
C GLU A 224 46.43 64.55 -24.36
N SER A 225 45.40 64.00 -25.00
CA SER A 225 44.83 64.55 -26.23
C SER A 225 44.23 65.94 -26.02
N ARG A 226 43.51 66.16 -24.91
CA ARG A 226 43.00 67.49 -24.52
C ARG A 226 44.13 68.49 -24.27
N LEU A 227 45.18 68.09 -23.56
CA LEU A 227 46.37 68.92 -23.35
C LEU A 227 47.07 69.25 -24.67
N ASN A 228 47.12 68.31 -25.60
CA ASN A 228 47.67 68.57 -26.94
C ASN A 228 46.80 69.56 -27.73
N GLN A 229 45.47 69.45 -27.65
CA GLN A 229 44.56 70.43 -28.25
C GLN A 229 44.70 71.81 -27.62
N GLU A 230 44.82 71.89 -26.29
CA GLU A 230 45.01 73.14 -25.56
C GLU A 230 46.37 73.76 -25.89
N ASN A 231 47.43 72.95 -25.98
CA ASN A 231 48.74 73.40 -26.44
C ASN A 231 48.68 73.93 -27.88
N GLU A 232 47.93 73.28 -28.77
CA GLU A 232 47.75 73.75 -30.15
C GLU A 232 46.96 75.07 -30.20
N GLN A 233 45.92 75.21 -29.38
CA GLN A 233 45.17 76.47 -29.22
C GLN A 233 46.06 77.59 -28.68
N LEU A 234 46.82 77.34 -27.61
CA LEU A 234 47.77 78.31 -27.03
C LEU A 234 48.87 78.68 -28.03
N LEU A 235 49.34 77.73 -28.85
CA LEU A 235 50.31 78.02 -29.90
C LEU A 235 49.70 78.95 -30.97
N ASN A 236 48.45 78.72 -31.34
CA ASN A 236 47.71 79.57 -32.27
C ASN A 236 47.43 80.95 -31.69
N GLU A 237 47.04 81.05 -30.42
CA GLU A 237 46.87 82.31 -29.70
C GLU A 237 48.19 83.06 -29.57
N LEU A 238 49.30 82.38 -29.29
CA LEU A 238 50.62 82.98 -29.21
C LEU A 238 51.07 83.50 -30.58
N ASN A 239 50.76 82.77 -31.65
CA ASN A 239 51.00 83.22 -33.03
C ASN A 239 50.12 84.43 -33.39
N MET A 240 48.84 84.43 -33.03
CA MET A 240 47.95 85.58 -33.21
C MET A 240 48.43 86.80 -32.41
N ASN A 241 48.78 86.62 -31.14
CA ASN A 241 49.34 87.69 -30.30
C ASN A 241 50.66 88.23 -30.85
N ARG A 242 51.52 87.39 -31.45
CA ARG A 242 52.71 87.85 -32.16
C ARG A 242 52.36 88.71 -33.36
N VAL A 243 51.40 88.28 -34.17
CA VAL A 243 50.89 89.07 -35.31
C VAL A 243 50.30 90.39 -34.84
N ASP A 244 49.47 90.38 -33.79
CA ASP A 244 48.88 91.59 -33.22
C ASP A 244 49.94 92.50 -32.61
N HIS A 245 50.97 91.95 -31.97
CA HIS A 245 52.07 92.73 -31.43
C HIS A 245 52.93 93.34 -32.54
N GLU A 246 53.19 92.61 -33.63
CA GLU A 246 53.85 93.14 -34.82
C GLU A 246 52.99 94.20 -35.52
N GLN A 247 51.67 94.01 -35.61
CA GLN A 247 50.74 95.01 -36.13
C GLN A 247 50.71 96.25 -35.23
N MET A 248 50.65 96.07 -33.92
CA MET A 248 50.65 97.16 -32.95
C MET A 248 52.01 97.89 -32.96
N ARG A 249 53.12 97.17 -33.17
CA ARG A 249 54.43 97.78 -33.41
C ARG A 249 54.44 98.59 -34.70
N CYS A 250 53.97 98.03 -35.81
CA CYS A 250 53.83 98.76 -37.08
C CYS A 250 52.92 99.99 -36.94
N MET A 251 51.78 99.88 -36.24
CA MET A 251 50.90 101.00 -35.93
C MET A 251 51.61 102.02 -35.04
N SER A 252 52.36 101.60 -34.02
CA SER A 252 53.11 102.50 -33.15
C SER A 252 54.25 103.20 -33.88
N GLU A 253 54.93 102.53 -34.82
CA GLU A 253 55.92 103.13 -35.72
C GLU A 253 55.25 104.09 -36.71
N THR A 254 54.03 103.81 -37.16
CA THR A 254 53.23 104.70 -38.01
C THR A 254 52.72 105.91 -37.23
N ILE A 255 52.27 105.72 -35.99
CA ILE A 255 51.87 106.79 -35.07
C ILE A 255 53.09 107.63 -34.68
N ALA A 256 54.26 107.03 -34.47
CA ALA A 256 55.52 107.73 -34.24
C ALA A 256 55.89 108.60 -35.45
N ARG A 257 55.81 108.06 -36.68
CA ARG A 257 56.03 108.85 -37.91
C ARG A 257 54.97 109.93 -38.12
N LEU A 258 53.71 109.68 -37.77
CA LEU A 258 52.63 110.68 -37.83
C LEU A 258 52.78 111.75 -36.75
N THR A 259 53.27 111.41 -35.55
CA THR A 259 53.56 112.36 -34.48
C THR A 259 54.81 113.19 -34.78
N GLU A 260 55.82 112.63 -35.44
CA GLU A 260 56.97 113.35 -35.98
C GLU A 260 56.56 114.31 -37.12
N GLN A 261 55.65 113.90 -38.02
CA GLN A 261 55.04 114.78 -39.04
C GLN A 261 54.09 115.85 -38.47
N LEU A 262 53.50 115.61 -37.29
CA LEU A 262 52.67 116.58 -36.58
C LEU A 262 53.51 117.55 -35.73
N GLU A 263 54.70 117.16 -35.27
CA GLU A 263 55.66 118.06 -34.61
C GLU A 263 56.32 119.04 -35.58
N GLU A 264 56.46 118.68 -36.87
CA GLU A 264 56.89 119.61 -37.94
C GLU A 264 55.82 120.65 -38.33
N ASN A 265 54.55 120.45 -37.95
CA ASN A 265 53.44 121.39 -38.20
C ASN A 265 52.89 121.95 -36.88
N GLY A 266 53.62 122.91 -36.31
CA GLY A 266 53.40 123.41 -34.96
C GLY A 266 51.97 123.82 -34.59
N GLN A 267 51.49 123.32 -33.45
CA GLN A 267 50.61 123.98 -32.48
C GLN A 267 50.53 123.16 -31.16
N PRO A 268 50.16 123.76 -30.01
CA PRO A 268 50.54 123.28 -28.68
C PRO A 268 49.66 122.13 -28.18
N VAL A 269 50.15 120.89 -28.27
CA VAL A 269 49.53 119.65 -27.75
C VAL A 269 49.87 119.42 -26.26
N SER A 270 49.83 120.47 -25.43
CA SER A 270 50.00 120.32 -23.98
C SER A 270 48.66 120.16 -23.23
N LYS A 271 47.55 120.65 -23.78
CA LYS A 271 46.23 120.60 -23.12
C LYS A 271 45.46 119.29 -23.34
N LEU A 272 45.61 118.65 -24.52
CA LEU A 272 44.95 117.37 -24.82
C LEU A 272 45.57 116.17 -24.08
N LYS A 273 46.83 116.29 -23.64
CA LYS A 273 47.55 115.19 -22.96
C LYS A 273 47.10 115.02 -21.49
N GLU A 274 46.66 116.09 -20.84
CA GLU A 274 46.07 116.05 -19.49
C GLU A 274 44.62 115.58 -19.49
N GLU A 275 43.84 115.95 -20.51
CA GLU A 275 42.43 115.54 -20.63
C GLU A 275 42.31 114.04 -20.95
N ASN A 276 43.19 113.49 -21.77
CA ASN A 276 43.26 112.05 -22.05
C ASN A 276 43.69 111.23 -20.81
N LYS A 277 44.55 111.79 -19.97
CA LYS A 277 45.01 111.15 -18.72
C LYS A 277 43.90 111.09 -17.67
N ARG A 278 42.99 112.07 -17.66
CA ARG A 278 41.77 112.06 -16.82
C ARG A 278 40.74 111.03 -17.30
N LEU A 279 40.47 110.99 -18.61
CA LEU A 279 39.51 110.02 -19.17
C LEU A 279 39.95 108.57 -19.02
N LEU A 280 41.26 108.28 -19.08
CA LEU A 280 41.82 106.95 -18.81
C LEU A 280 41.70 106.53 -17.33
N ALA A 281 41.77 107.47 -16.39
CA ALA A 281 41.54 107.18 -14.97
C ALA A 281 40.05 106.88 -14.70
N GLU A 282 39.14 107.63 -15.34
CA GLU A 282 37.69 107.49 -15.20
C GLU A 282 37.15 106.18 -15.83
N LEU A 283 37.81 105.68 -16.88
CA LEU A 283 37.50 104.39 -17.52
C LEU A 283 37.97 103.18 -16.68
N ASN A 284 39.08 103.32 -15.94
CA ASN A 284 39.56 102.27 -15.05
C ASN A 284 38.68 102.14 -13.78
N ASP A 285 38.19 103.26 -13.25
CA ASP A 285 37.25 103.23 -12.12
C ASP A 285 35.91 102.58 -12.50
N ARG A 286 35.39 102.82 -13.71
CA ARG A 286 34.18 102.13 -14.21
C ARG A 286 34.32 100.62 -14.37
N ARG A 287 35.50 100.13 -14.78
CA ARG A 287 35.77 98.68 -14.86
C ARG A 287 35.86 98.00 -13.48
N LEU A 288 36.32 98.74 -12.47
CA LEU A 288 36.36 98.27 -11.08
C LEU A 288 34.95 98.14 -10.48
N ASP A 289 34.02 99.01 -10.87
CA ASP A 289 32.62 98.96 -10.43
C ASP A 289 31.81 97.85 -11.12
N GLU A 290 32.08 97.52 -12.39
CA GLU A 290 31.45 96.39 -13.09
C GLU A 290 31.82 95.03 -12.48
N THR A 291 33.09 94.85 -12.09
CA THR A 291 33.56 93.62 -11.45
C THR A 291 32.99 93.46 -10.03
N ARG A 292 32.75 94.57 -9.32
CA ARG A 292 32.03 94.57 -8.03
C ARG A 292 30.54 94.22 -8.16
N MET A 293 29.88 94.68 -9.23
CA MET A 293 28.48 94.37 -9.52
C MET A 293 28.24 92.89 -9.85
N GLN A 294 29.19 92.24 -10.54
CA GLN A 294 29.09 90.80 -10.83
C GLN A 294 29.22 89.94 -9.56
N ALA A 295 30.15 90.28 -8.66
CA ALA A 295 30.32 89.57 -7.38
C ALA A 295 29.09 89.70 -6.45
N LEU A 296 28.38 90.84 -6.51
CA LEU A 296 27.13 91.07 -5.75
C LEU A 296 25.95 90.25 -6.28
N ASN A 297 25.87 90.01 -7.59
CA ASN A 297 24.82 89.19 -8.18
C ASN A 297 24.95 87.70 -7.81
N GLU A 298 26.18 87.18 -7.71
CA GLU A 298 26.41 85.79 -7.29
C GLU A 298 26.06 85.56 -5.81
N THR A 299 26.29 86.56 -4.95
CA THR A 299 25.93 86.48 -3.53
C THR A 299 24.42 86.56 -3.30
N ILE A 300 23.69 87.35 -4.10
CA ILE A 300 22.22 87.39 -4.07
C ILE A 300 21.62 86.05 -4.52
N GLY A 301 22.20 85.40 -5.54
CA GLY A 301 21.78 84.06 -5.97
C GLY A 301 21.87 83.01 -4.85
N HIS A 302 23.00 82.98 -4.13
CA HIS A 302 23.20 82.04 -3.02
C HIS A 302 22.27 82.28 -1.83
N LEU A 303 21.94 83.54 -1.51
CA LEU A 303 21.02 83.87 -0.42
C LEU A 303 19.57 83.52 -0.76
N THR A 304 19.17 83.65 -2.03
CA THR A 304 17.81 83.33 -2.50
C THR A 304 17.54 81.81 -2.44
N GLN A 305 18.54 80.99 -2.80
CA GLN A 305 18.45 79.54 -2.69
C GLN A 305 18.38 79.05 -1.23
N LYS A 306 19.06 79.75 -0.32
CA LYS A 306 19.07 79.41 1.11
C LYS A 306 17.74 79.74 1.80
N LEU A 307 17.09 80.84 1.39
CA LEU A 307 15.79 81.25 1.92
C LEU A 307 14.67 80.25 1.55
N ALA A 308 14.65 79.76 0.30
CA ALA A 308 13.67 78.77 -0.16
C ALA A 308 13.73 77.45 0.63
N SER A 309 14.95 76.99 0.95
CA SER A 309 15.14 75.75 1.73
C SER A 309 14.70 75.84 3.20
N GLN A 310 14.67 77.05 3.78
CA GLN A 310 14.23 77.25 5.17
C GLN A 310 12.70 77.35 5.30
N GLU A 311 12.02 77.85 4.27
CA GLU A 311 10.56 78.04 4.28
C GLU A 311 9.80 76.70 4.19
N GLU A 312 10.34 75.73 3.43
CA GLU A 312 9.80 74.36 3.36
C GLU A 312 9.92 73.60 4.69
N ALA A 313 11.05 73.76 5.40
CA ALA A 313 11.28 73.10 6.69
C ALA A 313 10.36 73.63 7.81
N ALA A 314 10.01 74.92 7.76
CA ALA A 314 9.09 75.53 8.72
C ALA A 314 7.63 75.08 8.52
N SER A 315 7.20 74.93 7.26
CA SER A 315 5.84 74.47 6.91
C SER A 315 5.55 73.04 7.39
N HIS A 316 6.55 72.14 7.33
CA HIS A 316 6.40 70.77 7.81
C HIS A 316 6.26 70.66 9.34
N ARG A 317 6.99 71.49 10.11
CA ARG A 317 6.88 71.52 11.58
C ARG A 317 5.53 72.05 12.07
N PHE A 318 4.94 73.02 11.37
CA PHE A 318 3.67 73.61 11.76
C PHE A 318 2.48 72.64 11.61
N ARG A 319 2.51 71.76 10.59
CA ARG A 319 1.48 70.73 10.37
C ARG A 319 1.51 69.61 11.41
N ALA A 320 2.69 69.23 11.90
CA ALA A 320 2.80 68.20 12.94
C ALA A 320 2.17 68.64 14.27
N LEU A 321 2.44 69.88 14.71
CA LEU A 321 1.94 70.41 15.98
C LEU A 321 0.41 70.64 15.99
N THR A 322 -0.21 70.89 14.83
CA THR A 322 -1.67 71.05 14.74
C THR A 322 -2.41 69.72 14.92
N THR A 323 -1.83 68.61 14.44
CA THR A 323 -2.44 67.27 14.60
C THR A 323 -2.36 66.73 16.04
N GLU A 324 -1.34 67.12 16.80
CA GLU A 324 -1.17 66.67 18.19
C GLU A 324 -2.12 67.40 19.15
N LYS A 325 -2.35 68.71 18.90
CA LYS A 325 -3.31 69.51 19.66
C LYS A 325 -4.75 69.00 19.55
N GLN A 326 -5.14 68.49 18.37
CA GLN A 326 -6.50 68.00 18.11
C GLN A 326 -6.79 66.69 18.85
N LYS A 327 -5.80 65.80 18.97
CA LYS A 327 -5.92 64.52 19.70
C LYS A 327 -6.07 64.68 21.21
N LEU A 328 -5.42 65.69 21.79
CA LEU A 328 -5.49 65.97 23.23
C LEU A 328 -6.82 66.62 23.64
N GLN A 329 -7.51 67.29 22.71
CA GLN A 329 -8.77 67.97 22.99
C GLN A 329 -9.97 67.01 22.97
N GLU A 330 -9.94 65.97 22.13
CA GLU A 330 -10.97 64.91 22.09
C GLU A 330 -10.89 63.94 23.29
N SER A 331 -9.71 63.80 23.90
CA SER A 331 -9.49 62.94 25.08
C SER A 331 -10.05 63.52 26.39
N LEU A 332 -10.30 64.83 26.47
CA LEU A 332 -10.68 65.52 27.72
C LEU A 332 -12.21 65.60 27.91
N GLU A 333 -13.00 65.51 26.83
CA GLU A 333 -14.46 65.66 26.89
C GLU A 333 -15.22 64.35 27.19
N LEU A 334 -14.59 63.19 27.00
CA LEU A 334 -15.23 61.88 27.17
C LEU A 334 -15.16 61.31 28.61
N SER A 335 -14.37 61.91 29.51
CA SER A 335 -13.98 61.30 30.79
C SER A 335 -14.93 61.57 31.98
N ASN A 336 -15.95 62.43 31.86
CA ASN A 336 -16.64 62.99 33.03
C ASN A 336 -18.11 62.53 33.28
N ALA A 337 -18.69 61.59 32.52
CA ALA A 337 -20.16 61.39 32.58
C ALA A 337 -20.74 60.05 33.09
N ASN A 338 -20.03 58.90 33.16
CA ASN A 338 -20.74 57.61 33.26
C ASN A 338 -20.14 56.55 34.21
N THR A 339 -19.60 56.94 35.36
CA THR A 339 -18.69 56.09 36.16
C THR A 339 -19.27 54.94 37.00
N GLN A 340 -20.58 54.67 37.06
CA GLN A 340 -21.08 53.56 37.92
C GLN A 340 -22.06 52.56 37.30
N THR A 341 -22.66 52.84 36.14
CA THR A 341 -23.44 51.81 35.41
C THR A 341 -22.62 51.20 34.27
N LEU A 342 -21.49 51.82 33.93
CA LEU A 342 -20.56 51.31 32.93
C LEU A 342 -19.65 50.20 33.46
N GLU A 343 -19.36 50.06 34.76
CA GLU A 343 -18.34 49.09 35.21
C GLU A 343 -18.66 47.64 34.83
N VAL A 344 -19.93 47.23 34.93
CA VAL A 344 -20.35 45.86 34.54
C VAL A 344 -20.40 45.69 33.02
N ARG A 345 -20.88 46.71 32.29
CA ARG A 345 -20.90 46.67 30.82
C ARG A 345 -19.51 46.86 30.20
N ILE A 346 -18.60 47.52 30.90
CA ILE A 346 -17.18 47.67 30.57
C ILE A 346 -16.49 46.34 30.72
N GLN A 347 -16.82 45.50 31.69
CA GLN A 347 -16.14 44.22 31.82
C GLN A 347 -16.46 43.30 30.63
N GLU A 348 -17.74 43.17 30.27
CA GLU A 348 -18.19 42.41 29.08
C GLU A 348 -17.66 43.02 27.77
N LEU A 349 -17.80 44.34 27.59
CA LEU A 349 -17.28 45.01 26.40
C LEU A 349 -15.74 45.08 26.39
N SER A 350 -15.04 45.00 27.52
CA SER A 350 -13.58 44.96 27.56
C SER A 350 -13.02 43.63 27.10
N GLU A 351 -13.73 42.53 27.34
CA GLU A 351 -13.38 41.23 26.80
C GLU A 351 -13.65 41.16 25.30
N GLU A 352 -14.80 41.66 24.85
CA GLU A 352 -15.11 41.76 23.42
C GLU A 352 -14.18 42.74 22.68
N LEU A 353 -13.85 43.87 23.29
CA LEU A 353 -12.90 44.84 22.74
C LEU A 353 -11.47 44.30 22.79
N ALA A 354 -11.07 43.54 23.81
CA ALA A 354 -9.75 42.90 23.85
C ALA A 354 -9.64 41.85 22.73
N LEU A 355 -10.68 41.06 22.49
CA LEU A 355 -10.72 40.10 21.38
C LEU A 355 -10.74 40.81 20.02
N SER A 356 -11.49 41.91 19.88
CA SER A 356 -11.51 42.74 18.67
C SER A 356 -10.18 43.47 18.44
N LEU A 357 -9.50 43.89 19.51
CA LEU A 357 -8.19 44.56 19.44
C LEU A 357 -7.11 43.55 19.09
N ILE A 358 -7.18 42.33 19.64
CA ILE A 358 -6.31 41.22 19.24
C ILE A 358 -6.58 40.88 17.77
N SER A 359 -7.84 40.79 17.33
CA SER A 359 -8.14 40.51 15.92
C SER A 359 -7.66 41.63 15.01
N GLN A 360 -7.82 42.90 15.40
CA GLN A 360 -7.35 44.04 14.63
C GLN A 360 -5.82 44.11 14.60
N GLN A 361 -5.13 43.85 15.72
CA GLN A 361 -3.67 43.77 15.75
C GLN A 361 -3.15 42.58 14.93
N THR A 362 -3.84 41.44 14.92
CA THR A 362 -3.48 40.32 14.03
C THR A 362 -3.73 40.68 12.57
N LEU A 363 -4.79 41.43 12.27
CA LEU A 363 -5.09 41.86 10.91
C LEU A 363 -4.06 42.89 10.43
N GLU A 364 -3.67 43.86 11.26
CA GLU A 364 -2.59 44.80 10.96
C GLU A 364 -1.24 44.09 10.82
N LYS A 365 -0.92 43.11 11.67
CA LYS A 365 0.29 42.28 11.50
C LYS A 365 0.26 41.51 10.18
N LEU A 366 -0.85 40.85 9.86
CA LEU A 366 -1.00 40.14 8.59
C LEU A 366 -0.96 41.08 7.39
N GLN A 367 -1.46 42.32 7.53
CA GLN A 367 -1.46 43.31 6.47
C GLN A 367 -0.06 43.91 6.26
N THR A 368 0.68 44.20 7.33
CA THR A 368 2.09 44.60 7.24
C THR A 368 2.98 43.47 6.72
N GLU A 369 2.70 42.23 7.09
CA GLU A 369 3.40 41.04 6.57
C GLU A 369 3.09 40.84 5.09
N LYS A 370 1.82 40.97 4.68
CA LYS A 370 1.39 40.96 3.28
C LYS A 370 2.11 42.05 2.48
N GLU A 371 2.12 43.29 2.95
CA GLU A 371 2.84 44.39 2.28
C GLU A 371 4.34 44.13 2.21
N SER A 372 4.93 43.53 3.25
CA SER A 372 6.35 43.16 3.23
C SER A 372 6.65 42.06 2.21
N LEU A 373 5.74 41.09 2.07
CA LEU A 373 5.83 40.01 1.09
C LEU A 373 5.60 40.53 -0.32
N GLU A 374 4.67 41.46 -0.52
CA GLU A 374 4.45 42.14 -1.81
C GLU A 374 5.67 42.95 -2.22
N ARG A 375 6.27 43.75 -1.33
CA ARG A 375 7.54 44.46 -1.62
C ARG A 375 8.69 43.50 -1.90
N ARG A 376 8.74 42.35 -1.21
CA ARG A 376 9.76 41.32 -1.45
C ARG A 376 9.52 40.63 -2.80
N LEU A 377 8.27 40.41 -3.18
CA LEU A 377 7.89 39.86 -4.49
C LEU A 377 8.23 40.85 -5.61
N GLU A 378 7.92 42.15 -5.46
CA GLU A 378 8.32 43.21 -6.39
C GLU A 378 9.85 43.29 -6.52
N SER A 379 10.59 43.21 -5.40
CA SER A 379 12.06 43.18 -5.43
C SER A 379 12.59 41.94 -6.15
N LEU A 380 11.98 40.77 -5.96
CA LEU A 380 12.36 39.54 -6.66
C LEU A 380 12.00 39.59 -8.15
N GLU A 381 10.87 40.20 -8.51
CA GLU A 381 10.49 40.43 -9.91
C GLU A 381 11.43 41.41 -10.60
N SER A 382 11.84 42.48 -9.91
CA SER A 382 12.87 43.40 -10.38
C SER A 382 14.21 42.68 -10.56
N GLN A 383 14.63 41.86 -9.59
CA GLN A 383 15.84 41.04 -9.69
C GLN A 383 15.76 40.03 -10.85
N ARG A 384 14.59 39.39 -11.05
CA ARG A 384 14.33 38.51 -12.19
C ARG A 384 14.44 39.28 -13.51
N GLY A 385 13.95 40.51 -13.56
CA GLY A 385 14.08 41.41 -14.72
C GLY A 385 15.54 41.70 -15.05
N MET A 386 16.35 42.05 -14.04
CA MET A 386 17.79 42.28 -14.22
C MET A 386 18.51 41.02 -14.70
N LEU A 387 18.24 39.85 -14.10
CA LEU A 387 18.83 38.58 -14.52
C LEU A 387 18.40 38.17 -15.93
N LEU A 388 17.16 38.46 -16.34
CA LEU A 388 16.71 38.24 -17.71
C LEU A 388 17.44 39.16 -18.69
N GLN A 389 17.69 40.41 -18.31
CA GLN A 389 18.46 41.34 -19.12
C GLN A 389 19.94 40.91 -19.23
N GLU A 390 20.59 40.54 -18.12
CA GLU A 390 21.95 39.97 -18.13
C GLU A 390 22.01 38.70 -18.98
N ASN A 391 21.02 37.81 -18.88
CA ASN A 391 20.96 36.63 -19.72
C ASN A 391 20.80 36.97 -21.20
N GLN A 392 20.00 37.99 -21.55
CA GLN A 392 19.86 38.46 -22.93
C GLN A 392 21.16 39.10 -23.45
N GLU A 393 21.86 39.88 -22.63
CA GLU A 393 23.16 40.46 -22.96
C GLU A 393 24.24 39.38 -23.11
N GLY A 394 24.26 38.39 -22.22
CA GLY A 394 25.12 37.21 -22.33
C GLY A 394 24.83 36.41 -23.59
N LEU A 395 23.56 36.24 -23.98
CA LEU A 395 23.18 35.58 -25.23
C LEU A 395 23.66 36.35 -26.46
N LYS A 396 23.55 37.69 -26.46
CA LYS A 396 24.10 38.55 -27.51
C LYS A 396 25.62 38.44 -27.60
N GLN A 397 26.32 38.42 -26.47
CA GLN A 397 27.77 38.22 -26.44
C GLN A 397 28.15 36.85 -26.99
N ILE A 398 27.45 35.79 -26.60
CA ILE A 398 27.65 34.44 -27.14
C ILE A 398 27.39 34.42 -28.64
N GLN A 399 26.34 35.07 -29.13
CA GLN A 399 26.06 35.18 -30.57
C GLN A 399 27.20 35.88 -31.32
N MET A 400 27.67 37.04 -30.86
CA MET A 400 28.80 37.74 -31.47
C MET A 400 30.07 36.88 -31.46
N LEU A 401 30.33 36.15 -30.37
CA LEU A 401 31.50 35.28 -30.25
C LEU A 401 31.40 34.08 -31.19
N ASN A 402 30.19 33.54 -31.38
CA ASN A 402 29.92 32.44 -32.29
C ASN A 402 30.05 32.89 -33.75
N GLU A 403 29.58 34.09 -34.11
CA GLU A 403 29.79 34.71 -35.41
C GLU A 403 31.28 34.95 -35.68
N SER A 404 32.02 35.45 -34.67
CA SER A 404 33.47 35.65 -34.74
C SER A 404 34.21 34.34 -34.95
N LEU A 405 33.83 33.29 -34.21
CA LEU A 405 34.37 31.94 -34.37
C LEU A 405 34.01 31.35 -35.73
N GLN A 406 32.82 31.60 -36.25
CA GLN A 406 32.40 31.14 -37.57
C GLN A 406 33.24 31.79 -38.68
N VAL A 407 33.54 33.10 -38.57
CA VAL A 407 34.44 33.82 -39.49
C VAL A 407 35.87 33.26 -39.40
N LEU A 408 36.39 33.05 -38.19
CA LEU A 408 37.71 32.43 -37.98
C LEU A 408 37.78 31.00 -38.53
N THR A 409 36.70 30.23 -38.33
CA THR A 409 36.58 28.85 -38.82
C THR A 409 36.52 28.82 -40.34
N GLN A 410 35.83 29.78 -40.97
CA GLN A 410 35.79 29.95 -42.43
C GLN A 410 37.17 30.33 -42.97
N GLN A 411 37.89 31.25 -42.31
CA GLN A 411 39.25 31.65 -42.67
C GLN A 411 40.27 30.51 -42.52
N LEU A 412 40.10 29.65 -41.51
CA LEU A 412 40.90 28.42 -41.33
C LEU A 412 40.55 27.33 -42.35
N ALA A 413 39.28 27.24 -42.75
CA ALA A 413 38.83 26.31 -43.79
C ALA A 413 39.38 26.66 -45.19
N ASP A 414 39.63 27.94 -45.46
CA ASP A 414 40.28 28.41 -46.68
C ASP A 414 41.80 28.14 -46.70
N GLN A 415 42.40 27.76 -45.56
CA GLN A 415 43.84 27.53 -45.41
C GLN A 415 44.26 26.06 -45.20
N GLN A 416 43.35 25.08 -45.16
CA GLN A 416 43.71 23.71 -44.78
C GLN A 416 43.24 22.57 -45.70
N ASP A 417 44.10 21.55 -45.72
CA ASP A 417 44.05 20.24 -46.37
C ASP A 417 42.69 19.51 -46.34
N PRO A 418 42.45 18.56 -47.28
CA PRO A 418 41.18 17.84 -47.42
C PRO A 418 40.74 17.02 -46.18
N SER A 419 41.64 16.80 -45.21
CA SER A 419 41.32 16.15 -43.93
C SER A 419 40.42 17.01 -43.03
N SER A 420 40.52 18.34 -43.11
CA SER A 420 39.70 19.28 -42.31
C SER A 420 38.23 19.29 -42.78
N LYS A 421 38.00 19.20 -44.10
CA LYS A 421 36.64 19.07 -44.68
C LYS A 421 35.91 17.80 -44.23
N ALA A 422 36.63 16.68 -44.08
CA ALA A 422 36.06 15.45 -43.56
C ALA A 422 35.65 15.59 -42.09
N PHE A 423 36.43 16.31 -41.28
CA PHE A 423 36.09 16.57 -39.87
C PHE A 423 34.84 17.46 -39.71
N TYR A 424 34.69 18.51 -40.53
CA TYR A 424 33.49 19.35 -40.52
C TYR A 424 32.25 18.61 -41.04
N ALA A 425 32.39 17.74 -42.04
CA ALA A 425 31.30 16.86 -42.49
C ALA A 425 30.84 15.91 -41.36
N LEU A 426 31.78 15.28 -40.66
CA LEU A 426 31.49 14.41 -39.51
C LEU A 426 30.83 15.18 -38.35
N ARG A 427 31.22 16.44 -38.13
CA ARG A 427 30.62 17.30 -37.09
C ARG A 427 29.19 17.71 -37.44
N ALA A 428 28.92 18.04 -38.71
CA ALA A 428 27.58 18.32 -39.20
C ALA A 428 26.67 17.09 -39.09
N GLU A 429 27.20 15.91 -39.43
CA GLU A 429 26.48 14.64 -39.30
C GLU A 429 26.18 14.32 -37.83
N LYS A 430 27.13 14.56 -36.92
CA LYS A 430 26.91 14.41 -35.48
C LYS A 430 25.84 15.37 -34.94
N GLN A 431 25.78 16.61 -35.42
CA GLN A 431 24.75 17.57 -35.02
C GLN A 431 23.37 17.15 -35.53
N SER A 432 23.28 16.69 -36.78
CA SER A 432 22.07 16.11 -37.36
C SER A 432 21.56 14.93 -36.53
N PHE A 433 22.44 14.00 -36.14
CA PHE A 433 22.06 12.89 -35.28
C PHE A 433 21.60 13.33 -33.89
N HIS A 434 22.21 14.38 -33.33
CA HIS A 434 21.80 14.89 -32.02
C HIS A 434 20.41 15.56 -32.06
N GLU A 435 20.08 16.27 -33.15
CA GLU A 435 18.73 16.83 -33.35
C GLU A 435 17.69 15.74 -33.61
N GLN A 436 18.03 14.71 -34.39
CA GLN A 436 17.18 13.54 -34.58
C GLN A 436 16.94 12.80 -33.26
N LEU A 437 17.96 12.66 -32.41
CA LEU A 437 17.83 12.06 -31.08
C LEU A 437 16.90 12.88 -30.18
N LYS A 438 17.07 14.20 -30.11
CA LYS A 438 16.17 15.08 -29.34
C LYS A 438 14.73 15.04 -29.84
N SER A 439 14.54 15.01 -31.15
CA SER A 439 13.20 14.85 -31.75
C SER A 439 12.58 13.52 -31.34
N ALA A 440 13.34 12.42 -31.45
CA ALA A 440 12.88 11.09 -31.05
C ALA A 440 12.60 10.98 -29.54
N GLU A 441 13.40 11.65 -28.69
CA GLU A 441 13.16 11.74 -27.24
C GLU A 441 11.86 12.49 -26.93
N SER A 442 11.63 13.64 -27.60
CA SER A 442 10.39 14.40 -27.43
C SER A 442 9.15 13.62 -27.88
N GLU A 443 9.28 12.84 -28.95
CA GLU A 443 8.22 11.97 -29.46
C GLU A 443 7.96 10.79 -28.52
N ASN A 444 9.01 10.17 -27.97
CA ASN A 444 8.87 9.14 -26.94
C ASN A 444 8.17 9.68 -25.69
N GLN A 445 8.50 10.91 -25.27
CA GLN A 445 7.85 11.55 -24.13
C GLN A 445 6.36 11.83 -24.42
N MET A 446 6.01 12.26 -25.63
CA MET A 446 4.61 12.40 -26.05
C MET A 446 3.87 11.06 -26.04
N LEU A 447 4.50 10.00 -26.55
CA LEU A 447 3.94 8.65 -26.56
C LEU A 447 3.77 8.08 -25.14
N GLN A 448 4.71 8.33 -24.25
CA GLN A 448 4.59 7.97 -22.83
C GLN A 448 3.42 8.68 -22.16
N ASN A 449 3.27 9.98 -22.38
CA ASN A 449 2.11 10.73 -21.87
C ASN A 449 0.79 10.20 -22.44
N ARG A 450 0.77 9.82 -23.72
CA ARG A 450 -0.42 9.23 -24.35
C ARG A 450 -0.74 7.83 -23.81
N LEU A 451 0.27 7.00 -23.56
CA LEU A 451 0.09 5.69 -22.92
C LEU A 451 -0.42 5.84 -21.48
N GLN A 452 0.08 6.83 -20.73
CA GLN A 452 -0.40 7.12 -19.39
C GLN A 452 -1.88 7.53 -19.42
N GLN A 453 -2.27 8.43 -20.32
CA GLN A 453 -3.66 8.84 -20.50
C GLN A 453 -4.57 7.65 -20.87
N LEU A 454 -4.14 6.79 -21.81
CA LEU A 454 -4.89 5.59 -22.18
C LEU A 454 -5.00 4.59 -21.02
N SER A 455 -3.97 4.49 -20.17
CA SER A 455 -4.01 3.63 -18.97
C SER A 455 -5.01 4.14 -17.94
N GLU A 456 -5.14 5.46 -17.78
CA GLU A 456 -6.14 6.08 -16.91
C GLU A 456 -7.56 5.90 -17.46
N GLU A 457 -7.76 6.08 -18.76
CA GLU A 457 -9.03 5.81 -19.45
C GLU A 457 -9.43 4.33 -19.32
N LEU A 458 -8.49 3.40 -19.48
CA LEU A 458 -8.72 1.96 -19.30
C LEU A 458 -9.08 1.65 -17.84
N GLY A 459 -8.39 2.24 -16.86
CA GLY A 459 -8.71 2.10 -15.45
C GLY A 459 -10.12 2.58 -15.11
N GLN A 460 -10.54 3.72 -15.65
CA GLN A 460 -11.90 4.23 -15.50
C GLN A 460 -12.93 3.29 -16.14
N SER A 461 -12.65 2.77 -17.35
CA SER A 461 -13.51 1.78 -18.01
C SER A 461 -13.65 0.50 -17.18
N LEU A 462 -12.55 -0.02 -16.64
CA LEU A 462 -12.53 -1.24 -15.83
C LEU A 462 -13.31 -1.08 -14.52
N THR A 463 -13.20 0.06 -13.85
CA THR A 463 -14.04 0.35 -12.67
C THR A 463 -15.54 0.47 -13.01
N SER A 464 -15.87 0.99 -14.20
CA SER A 464 -17.26 1.05 -14.65
C SER A 464 -17.82 -0.34 -14.98
N LEU A 465 -16.99 -1.23 -15.53
CA LEU A 465 -17.33 -2.62 -15.85
C LEU A 465 -17.51 -3.45 -14.58
N GLN A 466 -16.65 -3.25 -13.57
CA GLN A 466 -16.80 -3.88 -12.25
C GLN A 466 -18.09 -3.44 -11.55
N LYS A 467 -18.47 -2.16 -11.66
CA LYS A 467 -19.77 -1.66 -11.16
C LYS A 467 -20.95 -2.29 -11.89
N LEU A 468 -20.85 -2.46 -13.21
CA LEU A 468 -21.87 -3.18 -13.99
C LEU A 468 -22.01 -4.64 -13.53
N GLU A 469 -20.90 -5.33 -13.28
CA GLU A 469 -20.91 -6.70 -12.77
C GLU A 469 -21.55 -6.78 -11.37
N GLN A 470 -21.19 -5.87 -10.46
CA GLN A 470 -21.82 -5.79 -9.14
C GLN A 470 -23.33 -5.56 -9.24
N LEU A 471 -23.79 -4.62 -10.06
CA LEU A 471 -25.21 -4.38 -10.29
C LEU A 471 -25.91 -5.59 -10.92
N GLN A 472 -25.23 -6.33 -11.82
CA GLN A 472 -25.75 -7.56 -12.41
C GLN A 472 -25.93 -8.65 -11.34
N THR A 473 -24.96 -8.82 -10.44
CA THR A 473 -25.07 -9.78 -9.33
C THR A 473 -26.16 -9.39 -8.33
N GLU A 474 -26.29 -8.10 -8.01
CA GLU A 474 -27.37 -7.59 -7.15
C GLU A 474 -28.74 -7.80 -7.81
N LYS A 475 -28.85 -7.53 -9.11
CA LYS A 475 -30.07 -7.81 -9.88
C LYS A 475 -30.46 -9.29 -9.79
N ASN A 476 -29.52 -10.20 -10.01
CA ASN A 476 -29.77 -11.64 -9.93
C ASN A 476 -30.21 -12.07 -8.52
N PHE A 477 -29.55 -11.54 -7.49
CA PHE A 477 -29.91 -11.79 -6.09
C PHE A 477 -31.32 -11.28 -5.75
N LEU A 478 -31.67 -10.07 -6.19
CA LEU A 478 -32.99 -9.49 -5.98
C LEU A 478 -34.08 -10.27 -6.73
N GLN A 479 -33.81 -10.73 -7.96
CA GLN A 479 -34.72 -11.60 -8.71
C GLN A 479 -34.98 -12.92 -7.99
N GLU A 480 -33.95 -13.57 -7.45
CA GLU A 480 -34.11 -14.83 -6.74
C GLU A 480 -34.91 -14.66 -5.43
N ARG A 481 -34.64 -13.59 -4.66
CA ARG A 481 -35.46 -13.28 -3.47
C ARG A 481 -36.90 -12.97 -3.82
N LEU A 482 -37.15 -12.20 -4.89
CA LEU A 482 -38.50 -11.92 -5.38
C LEU A 482 -39.21 -13.23 -5.72
N ARG A 483 -38.56 -14.13 -6.47
CA ARG A 483 -39.11 -15.44 -6.85
C ARG A 483 -39.43 -16.30 -5.63
N SER A 484 -38.56 -16.31 -4.62
CA SER A 484 -38.81 -17.03 -3.36
C SER A 484 -40.02 -16.46 -2.62
N ALA A 485 -40.12 -15.14 -2.51
CA ALA A 485 -41.26 -14.49 -1.87
C ALA A 485 -42.58 -14.76 -2.62
N GLU A 486 -42.55 -14.80 -3.95
CA GLU A 486 -43.71 -15.17 -4.77
C GLU A 486 -44.12 -16.64 -4.57
N LEU A 487 -43.17 -17.56 -4.48
CA LEU A 487 -43.46 -18.96 -4.16
C LEU A 487 -44.08 -19.11 -2.76
N GLU A 488 -43.58 -18.39 -1.76
CA GLU A 488 -44.17 -18.38 -0.42
C GLU A 488 -45.60 -17.82 -0.43
N LEU A 489 -45.83 -16.70 -1.12
CA LEU A 489 -47.16 -16.10 -1.28
C LEU A 489 -48.13 -17.05 -1.97
N THR A 490 -47.72 -17.75 -3.04
CA THR A 490 -48.59 -18.76 -3.70
C THR A 490 -48.89 -19.94 -2.80
N SER A 491 -47.93 -20.39 -1.99
CA SER A 491 -48.14 -21.47 -1.01
C SER A 491 -49.11 -21.07 0.10
N LEU A 492 -49.04 -19.82 0.57
CA LEU A 492 -49.93 -19.27 1.59
C LEU A 492 -51.33 -19.04 1.01
N ASN A 493 -51.44 -18.54 -0.23
CA ASN A 493 -52.73 -18.35 -0.88
C ASN A 493 -53.44 -19.70 -1.12
N LYS A 494 -52.70 -20.72 -1.57
CA LYS A 494 -53.22 -22.09 -1.71
C LYS A 494 -53.69 -22.67 -0.38
N LYS A 495 -52.95 -22.41 0.72
CA LYS A 495 -53.38 -22.78 2.08
C LYS A 495 -54.67 -22.02 2.49
N ALA A 496 -54.75 -20.72 2.21
CA ALA A 496 -55.94 -19.92 2.51
C ALA A 496 -57.17 -20.43 1.74
N GLU A 497 -57.04 -20.75 0.45
CA GLU A 497 -58.11 -21.34 -0.37
C GLU A 497 -58.57 -22.71 0.17
N THR A 498 -57.65 -23.56 0.64
CA THR A 498 -58.02 -24.84 1.28
C THR A 498 -58.71 -24.66 2.63
N THR A 499 -58.47 -23.56 3.33
CA THR A 499 -59.06 -23.28 4.65
C THR A 499 -60.46 -22.67 4.54
N PHE A 500 -60.79 -22.01 3.42
CA PHE A 500 -62.09 -21.38 3.17
C PHE A 500 -63.18 -22.32 2.61
N SER A 501 -62.86 -23.58 2.30
CA SER A 501 -63.83 -24.56 1.75
C SER A 501 -64.42 -25.53 2.78
N ALA A 502 -64.07 -25.41 4.06
CA ALA A 502 -64.65 -26.20 5.15
C ALA A 502 -65.51 -25.34 6.10
N PRO A 503 -66.67 -25.83 6.58
CA PRO A 503 -67.55 -25.04 7.45
C PRO A 503 -66.92 -24.86 8.84
N LEU A 504 -66.86 -23.59 9.29
CA LEU A 504 -66.40 -23.14 10.63
C LEU A 504 -67.01 -23.96 11.79
N PRO A 505 -66.29 -24.16 12.92
CA PRO A 505 -65.71 -23.05 13.72
C PRO A 505 -64.34 -23.31 14.39
N THR A 506 -63.83 -22.27 15.07
CA THR A 506 -62.72 -22.19 16.07
C THR A 506 -61.28 -21.87 15.66
N GLU A 507 -60.91 -21.74 14.38
CA GLU A 507 -59.54 -21.37 13.98
C GLU A 507 -59.36 -19.92 13.47
N LEU A 508 -60.09 -18.96 14.04
CA LEU A 508 -59.96 -17.56 13.64
C LEU A 508 -58.58 -16.95 14.00
N GLY A 509 -57.90 -17.51 15.02
CA GLY A 509 -56.59 -17.03 15.48
C GLY A 509 -55.42 -17.39 14.55
N SER A 510 -55.44 -18.58 13.93
CA SER A 510 -54.38 -19.00 12.98
C SER A 510 -54.49 -18.25 11.66
N SER A 511 -55.73 -17.96 11.21
CA SER A 511 -55.99 -17.17 10.00
C SER A 511 -55.57 -15.69 10.10
N ILE A 512 -55.66 -15.06 11.28
CA ILE A 512 -55.21 -13.67 11.48
C ILE A 512 -53.67 -13.58 11.44
N VAL A 513 -52.97 -14.60 11.96
CA VAL A 513 -51.50 -14.65 11.91
C VAL A 513 -51.00 -14.89 10.48
N SER A 514 -51.67 -15.74 9.70
CA SER A 514 -51.32 -15.93 8.28
C SER A 514 -51.68 -14.74 7.40
N LEU A 515 -52.73 -13.97 7.71
CA LEU A 515 -53.04 -12.69 7.06
C LEU A 515 -51.97 -11.62 7.31
N LYS A 516 -51.51 -11.46 8.56
CA LYS A 516 -50.40 -10.52 8.86
C LYS A 516 -49.10 -10.92 8.18
N LYS A 517 -48.79 -12.22 8.12
CA LYS A 517 -47.62 -12.72 7.39
C LYS A 517 -47.74 -12.48 5.88
N PHE A 518 -48.95 -12.61 5.34
CA PHE A 518 -49.24 -12.30 3.94
C PHE A 518 -49.06 -10.81 3.63
N GLU A 519 -49.58 -9.90 4.47
CA GLU A 519 -49.35 -8.46 4.34
C GLU A 519 -47.86 -8.10 4.41
N GLN A 520 -47.11 -8.67 5.36
CA GLN A 520 -45.66 -8.47 5.47
C GLN A 520 -44.93 -8.92 4.20
N LEU A 521 -45.19 -10.13 3.71
CA LEU A 521 -44.58 -10.62 2.48
C LEU A 521 -44.98 -9.80 1.24
N GLN A 522 -46.17 -9.20 1.23
CA GLN A 522 -46.61 -8.33 0.16
C GLN A 522 -45.91 -6.96 0.21
N THR A 523 -45.63 -6.43 1.41
CA THR A 523 -44.78 -5.24 1.56
C THR A 523 -43.33 -5.50 1.15
N GLU A 524 -42.77 -6.66 1.52
CA GLU A 524 -41.42 -7.07 1.10
C GLU A 524 -41.34 -7.25 -0.42
N LYS A 525 -42.35 -7.88 -1.04
CA LYS A 525 -42.43 -8.01 -2.50
C LYS A 525 -42.37 -6.65 -3.19
N ASN A 526 -43.16 -5.68 -2.72
CA ASN A 526 -43.19 -4.34 -3.31
C ASN A 526 -41.82 -3.63 -3.15
N PHE A 527 -41.20 -3.76 -1.97
CA PHE A 527 -39.85 -3.23 -1.72
C PHE A 527 -38.80 -3.82 -2.66
N PHE A 528 -38.80 -5.14 -2.87
CA PHE A 528 -37.86 -5.78 -3.79
C PHE A 528 -38.12 -5.42 -5.25
N GLN A 529 -39.38 -5.26 -5.66
CA GLN A 529 -39.71 -4.76 -7.02
C GLN A 529 -39.22 -3.33 -7.25
N GLU A 530 -39.30 -2.47 -6.26
CA GLU A 530 -38.83 -1.09 -6.35
C GLU A 530 -37.30 -1.01 -6.43
N ARG A 531 -36.58 -1.78 -5.60
CA ARG A 531 -35.11 -1.90 -5.71
C ARG A 531 -34.67 -2.52 -7.04
N LEU A 532 -35.39 -3.52 -7.54
CA LEU A 532 -35.09 -4.13 -8.83
C LEU A 532 -35.23 -3.10 -9.96
N ARG A 533 -36.30 -2.30 -9.96
CA ARG A 533 -36.49 -1.22 -10.95
C ARG A 533 -35.39 -0.16 -10.85
N ALA A 534 -34.99 0.23 -9.65
CA ALA A 534 -33.89 1.18 -9.45
C ALA A 534 -32.57 0.65 -10.05
N ALA A 535 -32.21 -0.60 -9.74
CA ALA A 535 -31.02 -1.26 -10.29
C ALA A 535 -31.10 -1.38 -11.83
N GLU A 536 -32.27 -1.71 -12.39
CA GLU A 536 -32.47 -1.77 -13.85
C GLU A 536 -32.34 -0.40 -14.53
N THR A 537 -32.84 0.67 -13.92
CA THR A 537 -32.68 2.03 -14.46
C THR A 537 -31.23 2.52 -14.39
N GLU A 538 -30.49 2.17 -13.35
CA GLU A 538 -29.08 2.53 -13.21
C GLU A 538 -28.21 1.76 -14.21
N LEU A 539 -28.51 0.46 -14.41
CA LEU A 539 -27.87 -0.37 -15.41
C LEU A 539 -28.13 0.18 -16.82
N ALA A 540 -29.38 0.53 -17.15
CA ALA A 540 -29.73 1.14 -18.43
C ALA A 540 -29.00 2.49 -18.67
N ARG A 541 -28.87 3.32 -17.63
CA ARG A 541 -28.14 4.60 -17.72
C ARG A 541 -26.65 4.39 -17.97
N LEU A 542 -26.04 3.38 -17.35
CA LEU A 542 -24.64 3.04 -17.56
C LEU A 542 -24.42 2.43 -18.95
N THR A 543 -25.31 1.56 -19.42
CA THR A 543 -25.27 1.02 -20.79
C THR A 543 -25.40 2.13 -21.84
N GLN A 544 -26.33 3.08 -21.65
CA GLN A 544 -26.50 4.22 -22.55
C GLN A 544 -25.26 5.15 -22.57
N LYS A 545 -24.57 5.30 -21.43
CA LYS A 545 -23.34 6.10 -21.33
C LYS A 545 -22.15 5.43 -22.03
N VAL A 546 -22.16 4.10 -22.12
CA VAL A 546 -21.18 3.31 -22.91
C VAL A 546 -21.49 3.39 -24.40
N GLU A 547 -22.78 3.44 -24.79
CA GLU A 547 -23.19 3.48 -26.21
C GLU A 547 -23.13 4.86 -26.87
N THR A 548 -23.15 5.96 -26.11
CA THR A 548 -23.21 7.35 -26.66
C THR A 548 -21.85 8.02 -26.87
N GLY A 549 -20.74 7.29 -26.72
CA GLY A 549 -19.38 7.78 -26.92
C GLY A 549 -18.82 7.69 -28.36
N ALA A 550 -19.55 8.11 -29.40
CA ALA A 550 -19.01 8.43 -30.75
C ALA A 550 -20.07 9.14 -31.64
N PRO A 551 -19.68 10.02 -32.60
CA PRO A 551 -20.44 11.22 -32.97
C PRO A 551 -21.45 11.02 -34.11
N SER A 552 -22.63 11.61 -33.96
CA SER A 552 -23.67 11.66 -34.99
C SER A 552 -23.58 12.93 -35.84
N SER A 553 -23.37 12.73 -37.14
CA SER A 553 -23.49 13.68 -38.24
C SER A 553 -24.95 14.00 -38.61
N SER A 554 -25.26 15.26 -38.90
CA SER A 554 -26.12 15.66 -40.03
C SER A 554 -26.24 17.19 -40.13
N LEU A 555 -25.84 17.79 -41.26
CA LEU A 555 -26.60 18.82 -42.01
C LEU A 555 -25.80 19.31 -43.23
N GLN A 556 -26.55 19.75 -44.25
CA GLN A 556 -26.20 19.88 -45.66
C GLN A 556 -25.32 21.11 -46.02
N GLU A 557 -24.31 20.92 -46.88
CA GLU A 557 -24.41 21.33 -48.29
C GLU A 557 -24.30 22.84 -48.67
N THR A 558 -23.29 23.62 -48.25
CA THR A 558 -22.99 24.97 -48.81
C THR A 558 -21.53 25.11 -49.25
N PRO A 559 -21.15 26.02 -50.18
CA PRO A 559 -19.82 26.10 -50.81
C PRO A 559 -18.60 26.28 -49.87
N ALA A 560 -18.83 26.55 -48.58
CA ALA A 560 -17.81 26.38 -47.54
C ALA A 560 -17.30 24.93 -47.45
N LEU A 561 -18.15 23.94 -47.77
CA LEU A 561 -17.82 22.52 -47.84
C LEU A 561 -16.84 22.17 -48.95
N HIS A 562 -16.64 23.00 -49.98
CA HIS A 562 -15.60 22.69 -50.97
C HIS A 562 -14.20 23.04 -50.47
N ALA A 563 -14.06 24.17 -49.77
CA ALA A 563 -12.83 24.52 -49.05
C ALA A 563 -12.62 23.62 -47.84
N GLU A 564 -13.70 23.23 -47.14
CA GLU A 564 -13.64 22.24 -46.07
C GLU A 564 -13.37 20.84 -46.63
N ARG A 565 -13.83 20.47 -47.83
CA ARG A 565 -13.50 19.19 -48.47
C ARG A 565 -12.07 19.14 -48.96
N GLU A 566 -11.49 20.23 -49.46
CA GLU A 566 -10.05 20.28 -49.76
C GLU A 566 -9.22 20.27 -48.48
N PHE A 567 -9.65 20.99 -47.44
CA PHE A 567 -9.03 20.92 -46.12
C PHE A 567 -9.15 19.51 -45.52
N LEU A 568 -10.30 18.86 -45.64
CA LEU A 568 -10.56 17.49 -45.17
C LEU A 568 -9.86 16.45 -46.04
N LEU A 569 -9.60 16.71 -47.33
CA LEU A 569 -8.79 15.85 -48.19
C LEU A 569 -7.29 15.96 -47.86
N ALA A 570 -6.81 17.17 -47.55
CA ALA A 570 -5.47 17.37 -47.01
C ALA A 570 -5.32 16.74 -45.61
N LYS A 571 -6.34 16.90 -44.76
CA LYS A 571 -6.43 16.22 -43.46
C LYS A 571 -6.56 14.70 -43.63
N LEU A 572 -7.25 14.23 -44.67
CA LEU A 572 -7.39 12.80 -44.97
C LEU A 572 -6.04 12.22 -45.38
N SER A 573 -5.28 12.88 -46.26
CA SER A 573 -3.95 12.38 -46.63
C SER A 573 -2.95 12.44 -45.46
N GLU A 574 -3.07 13.46 -44.60
CA GLU A 574 -2.31 13.53 -43.34
C GLU A 574 -2.73 12.41 -42.39
N THR A 575 -4.03 12.11 -42.25
CA THR A 575 -4.52 10.99 -41.45
C THR A 575 -4.19 9.63 -42.05
N GLU A 576 -4.12 9.49 -43.37
CA GLU A 576 -3.69 8.27 -44.05
C GLU A 576 -2.19 8.02 -43.83
N SER A 577 -1.37 9.08 -43.85
CA SER A 577 0.04 9.02 -43.45
C SER A 577 0.20 8.64 -41.98
N HIS A 578 -0.60 9.25 -41.08
CA HIS A 578 -0.62 8.86 -39.67
C HIS A 578 -1.13 7.44 -39.44
N LEU A 579 -2.11 6.97 -40.21
CA LEU A 579 -2.59 5.59 -40.17
C LEU A 579 -1.51 4.62 -40.62
N ALA A 580 -0.79 4.92 -41.72
CA ALA A 580 0.33 4.09 -42.16
C ALA A 580 1.45 4.03 -41.10
N GLN A 581 1.76 5.15 -40.44
CA GLN A 581 2.72 5.18 -39.32
C GLN A 581 2.20 4.42 -38.09
N LEU A 582 0.90 4.52 -37.78
CA LEU A 582 0.27 3.76 -36.70
C LEU A 582 0.26 2.27 -37.00
N GLU A 583 0.00 1.85 -38.24
CA GLU A 583 0.10 0.46 -38.67
C GLU A 583 1.53 -0.07 -38.57
N GLU A 584 2.54 0.73 -38.93
CA GLU A 584 3.94 0.36 -38.75
C GLU A 584 4.33 0.26 -37.27
N ARG A 585 3.84 1.18 -36.43
CA ARG A 585 4.01 1.11 -34.97
C ARG A 585 3.30 -0.07 -34.35
N LEU A 586 2.10 -0.41 -34.83
CA LEU A 586 1.33 -1.55 -34.36
C LEU A 586 2.02 -2.87 -34.77
N LYS A 587 2.65 -2.92 -35.96
CA LYS A 587 3.54 -4.01 -36.35
C LYS A 587 4.78 -4.12 -35.45
N LYS A 588 5.42 -3.01 -35.09
CA LYS A 588 6.55 -3.01 -34.15
C LYS A 588 6.11 -3.40 -32.73
N SER A 589 4.95 -2.92 -32.27
CA SER A 589 4.38 -3.25 -30.96
C SER A 589 4.01 -4.72 -30.87
N THR A 590 3.42 -5.30 -31.91
CA THR A 590 3.11 -6.74 -31.96
C THR A 590 4.38 -7.60 -32.00
N GLN A 591 5.45 -7.13 -32.66
CA GLN A 591 6.76 -7.78 -32.57
C GLN A 591 7.36 -7.71 -31.16
N VAL A 592 7.29 -6.55 -30.50
CA VAL A 592 7.76 -6.38 -29.12
C VAL A 592 6.94 -7.23 -28.15
N GLU A 593 5.62 -7.31 -28.34
CA GLU A 593 4.73 -8.13 -27.54
C GLU A 593 5.01 -9.63 -27.72
N ALA A 594 5.30 -10.07 -28.95
CA ALA A 594 5.74 -11.44 -29.21
C ALA A 594 7.09 -11.75 -28.54
N LEU A 595 8.05 -10.83 -28.59
CA LEU A 595 9.34 -10.96 -27.90
C LEU A 595 9.17 -10.98 -26.38
N TYR A 596 8.26 -10.17 -25.84
CA TYR A 596 7.92 -10.14 -24.42
C TYR A 596 7.28 -11.47 -23.98
N GLN A 597 6.32 -12.00 -24.75
CA GLN A 597 5.71 -13.31 -24.49
C GLN A 597 6.76 -14.43 -24.55
N GLN A 598 7.69 -14.37 -25.50
CA GLN A 598 8.79 -15.32 -25.60
C GLN A 598 9.74 -15.22 -24.38
N LEU A 599 10.08 -14.00 -23.97
CA LEU A 599 10.92 -13.77 -22.80
C LEU A 599 10.23 -14.25 -21.52
N LYS A 600 8.93 -14.00 -21.39
CA LYS A 600 8.10 -14.48 -20.28
C LYS A 600 8.08 -16.01 -20.22
N ALA A 601 7.85 -16.67 -21.35
CA ALA A 601 7.91 -18.13 -21.43
C ALA A 601 9.30 -18.68 -21.04
N GLN A 602 10.39 -18.02 -21.45
CA GLN A 602 11.75 -18.38 -21.04
C GLN A 602 11.99 -18.19 -19.54
N PHE A 603 11.40 -17.16 -18.91
CA PHE A 603 11.46 -16.97 -17.46
C PHE A 603 10.67 -18.04 -16.71
N GLU A 604 9.47 -18.40 -17.20
CA GLU A 604 8.65 -19.47 -16.62
C GLU A 604 9.37 -20.83 -16.72
N GLU A 605 9.98 -21.15 -17.87
CA GLU A 605 10.78 -22.36 -18.06
C GLU A 605 12.00 -22.39 -17.12
N LYS A 606 12.76 -21.29 -17.03
CA LYS A 606 13.91 -21.19 -16.11
C LYS A 606 13.49 -21.31 -14.65
N ASN A 607 12.37 -20.72 -14.25
CA ASN A 607 11.84 -20.88 -12.90
C ASN A 607 11.42 -22.32 -12.63
N ALA A 608 10.77 -23.00 -13.58
CA ALA A 608 10.43 -24.40 -13.44
C ALA A 608 11.68 -25.27 -13.24
N VAL A 609 12.73 -25.05 -14.04
CA VAL A 609 14.03 -25.74 -13.88
C VAL A 609 14.68 -25.43 -12.53
N LEU A 610 14.58 -24.19 -12.04
CA LEU A 610 15.13 -23.79 -10.74
C LEU A 610 14.39 -24.48 -9.59
N HIS A 611 13.05 -24.56 -9.65
CA HIS A 611 12.27 -25.30 -8.66
C HIS A 611 12.58 -26.81 -8.71
N GLU A 612 12.74 -27.39 -9.89
CA GLU A 612 13.12 -28.78 -10.05
C GLU A 612 14.52 -29.05 -9.46
N THR A 613 15.51 -28.22 -9.78
CA THR A 613 16.87 -28.35 -9.21
C THR A 613 16.89 -28.14 -7.71
N ARG A 614 16.08 -27.21 -7.16
CA ARG A 614 15.93 -27.04 -5.71
C ARG A 614 15.32 -28.28 -5.06
N ALA A 615 14.33 -28.89 -5.69
CA ALA A 615 13.74 -30.14 -5.21
C ALA A 615 14.72 -31.31 -5.27
N GLN A 616 15.52 -31.41 -6.34
CA GLN A 616 16.58 -32.41 -6.47
C GLN A 616 17.68 -32.23 -5.41
N LEU A 617 18.13 -30.98 -5.16
CA LEU A 617 19.08 -30.67 -4.09
C LEU A 617 18.54 -31.04 -2.72
N PHE A 618 17.28 -30.73 -2.44
CA PHE A 618 16.64 -31.09 -1.17
C PHE A 618 16.55 -32.61 -0.97
N ARG A 619 16.22 -33.35 -2.04
CA ARG A 619 16.24 -34.84 -2.00
C ARG A 619 17.64 -35.37 -1.73
N ALA A 620 18.65 -34.85 -2.42
CA ALA A 620 20.05 -35.25 -2.22
C ALA A 620 20.54 -34.95 -0.79
N ASP A 621 20.18 -33.79 -0.23
CA ASP A 621 20.52 -33.44 1.16
C ASP A 621 19.80 -34.35 2.17
N THR A 622 18.54 -34.67 1.92
CA THR A 622 17.77 -35.63 2.74
C THR A 622 18.38 -37.03 2.69
N GLU A 623 18.81 -37.50 1.51
CA GLU A 623 19.51 -38.78 1.35
C GLU A 623 20.86 -38.78 2.06
N LEU A 624 21.61 -37.67 1.99
CA LEU A 624 22.88 -37.51 2.69
C LEU A 624 22.69 -37.55 4.21
N GLN A 625 21.70 -36.82 4.74
CA GLN A 625 21.34 -36.88 6.17
C GLN A 625 20.92 -38.30 6.58
N LYS A 626 20.13 -38.99 5.75
CA LYS A 626 19.75 -40.38 6.02
C LYS A 626 20.96 -41.29 6.08
N LEU A 627 21.91 -41.16 5.14
CA LEU A 627 23.16 -41.91 5.16
C LEU A 627 24.03 -41.58 6.38
N GLN A 628 24.07 -40.32 6.82
CA GLN A 628 24.77 -39.94 8.06
C GLN A 628 24.13 -40.57 9.30
N ILE A 629 22.80 -40.58 9.38
CA ILE A 629 22.07 -41.23 10.48
C ILE A 629 22.32 -42.74 10.45
N GLU A 630 22.24 -43.38 9.28
CA GLU A 630 22.55 -44.82 9.13
C GLU A 630 24.00 -45.13 9.50
N GLN A 631 24.95 -44.24 9.17
CA GLN A 631 26.36 -44.39 9.54
C GLN A 631 26.57 -44.23 11.05
N GLN A 632 25.91 -43.26 11.68
CA GLN A 632 25.90 -43.09 13.13
C GLN A 632 25.26 -44.29 13.83
N GLN A 633 24.15 -44.82 13.30
CA GLN A 633 23.52 -46.03 13.82
C GLN A 633 24.44 -47.25 13.69
N LYS A 634 25.10 -47.44 12.54
CA LYS A 634 26.10 -48.51 12.37
C LYS A 634 27.30 -48.35 13.30
N GLN A 635 27.74 -47.13 13.57
CA GLN A 635 28.78 -46.84 14.56
C GLN A 635 28.31 -47.22 15.97
N LEU A 636 27.07 -46.88 16.33
CA LEU A 636 26.46 -47.28 17.61
C LEU A 636 26.26 -48.80 17.74
N GLU A 637 25.96 -49.50 16.64
CA GLU A 637 25.85 -50.97 16.63
C GLU A 637 27.21 -51.68 16.78
N THR A 638 28.27 -51.10 16.21
CA THR A 638 29.62 -51.68 16.29
C THR A 638 30.35 -51.31 17.58
N ASP A 639 30.04 -50.15 18.17
CA ASP A 639 30.65 -49.68 19.40
C ASP A 639 29.64 -48.83 20.22
N PRO A 640 28.90 -49.44 21.17
CA PRO A 640 27.71 -48.82 21.79
C PRO A 640 28.01 -47.68 22.75
N PHE A 641 29.28 -47.47 23.10
CA PHE A 641 29.70 -46.48 24.08
C PHE A 641 30.74 -45.54 23.45
N PRO A 642 30.46 -44.22 23.44
CA PRO A 642 31.46 -43.20 23.14
C PRO A 642 32.73 -43.42 23.95
N GLU A 643 33.87 -43.06 23.41
CA GLU A 643 35.19 -43.26 24.04
C GLU A 643 35.26 -42.62 25.44
N GLU A 644 34.57 -41.50 25.64
CA GLU A 644 34.38 -40.82 26.92
C GLU A 644 33.69 -41.71 27.96
N VAL A 645 32.60 -42.39 27.56
CA VAL A 645 31.85 -43.31 28.42
C VAL A 645 32.68 -44.56 28.73
N ARG A 646 33.54 -45.01 27.82
CA ARG A 646 34.49 -46.11 28.12
C ARG A 646 35.53 -45.71 29.15
N GLN A 647 36.03 -44.49 29.06
CA GLN A 647 36.98 -43.97 30.04
C GLN A 647 36.32 -43.85 31.42
N GLU A 648 35.07 -43.41 31.49
CA GLU A 648 34.30 -43.39 32.74
C GLU A 648 34.02 -44.80 33.28
N ILE A 649 33.59 -45.74 32.45
CA ILE A 649 33.37 -47.14 32.87
C ILE A 649 34.68 -47.75 33.39
N SER A 650 35.80 -47.55 32.69
CA SER A 650 37.12 -48.01 33.12
C SER A 650 37.55 -47.39 34.46
N ALA A 651 37.32 -46.08 34.64
CA ALA A 651 37.61 -45.39 35.90
C ALA A 651 36.73 -45.92 37.06
N LEU A 652 35.46 -46.19 36.80
CA LEU A 652 34.53 -46.76 37.78
C LEU A 652 34.90 -48.21 38.12
N GLU A 653 35.29 -49.04 37.15
CA GLU A 653 35.78 -50.40 37.38
C GLU A 653 37.04 -50.39 38.24
N GLN A 654 37.96 -49.46 37.98
CA GLN A 654 39.14 -49.26 38.82
C GLN A 654 38.75 -48.88 40.25
N GLN A 655 37.84 -47.93 40.43
CA GLN A 655 37.35 -47.52 41.75
C GLN A 655 36.64 -48.66 42.51
N ILE A 656 35.86 -49.48 41.81
CA ILE A 656 35.23 -50.69 42.39
C ILE A 656 36.32 -51.67 42.86
N SER A 657 37.39 -51.86 42.08
CA SER A 657 38.49 -52.74 42.47
C SER A 657 39.21 -52.25 43.72
N GLU A 658 39.45 -50.94 43.83
CA GLU A 658 40.09 -50.30 44.98
C GLU A 658 39.22 -50.46 46.24
N LEU A 659 37.91 -50.25 46.12
CA LEU A 659 36.96 -50.47 47.22
C LEU A 659 36.86 -51.95 47.64
N HIS A 660 37.02 -52.89 46.70
CA HIS A 660 37.06 -54.32 47.04
C HIS A 660 38.30 -54.66 47.89
N VAL A 661 39.46 -54.12 47.51
CA VAL A 661 40.71 -54.28 48.28
C VAL A 661 40.59 -53.66 49.67
N GLU A 662 39.99 -52.48 49.79
CA GLU A 662 39.74 -51.84 51.09
C GLU A 662 38.80 -52.70 51.96
N ASN A 663 37.73 -53.26 51.38
CA ASN A 663 36.81 -54.14 52.08
C ASN A 663 37.51 -55.42 52.56
N ASP A 664 38.34 -56.03 51.73
CA ASP A 664 39.14 -57.20 52.13
C ASP A 664 40.09 -56.88 53.28
N GLN A 665 40.72 -55.71 53.27
CA GLN A 665 41.57 -55.23 54.37
C GLN A 665 40.76 -55.03 55.66
N LEU A 666 39.56 -54.42 55.57
CA LEU A 666 38.67 -54.24 56.71
C LEU A 666 38.20 -55.59 57.28
N GLN A 667 37.85 -56.55 56.42
CA GLN A 667 37.49 -57.91 56.86
C GLN A 667 38.66 -58.62 57.54
N GLN A 668 39.89 -58.41 57.05
CA GLN A 668 41.09 -58.94 57.69
C GLN A 668 41.32 -58.30 59.06
N ILE A 669 41.18 -56.98 59.19
CA ILE A 669 41.27 -56.27 60.48
C ILE A 669 40.21 -56.78 61.46
N ILE A 670 38.96 -56.93 61.01
CA ILE A 670 37.87 -57.48 61.83
C ILE A 670 38.21 -58.91 62.29
N SER A 671 38.71 -59.74 61.38
CA SER A 671 39.13 -61.11 61.69
C SER A 671 40.27 -61.15 62.71
N ASP A 672 41.25 -60.26 62.60
CA ASP A 672 42.37 -60.15 63.53
C ASP A 672 41.95 -59.62 64.91
N LEU A 673 41.00 -58.67 64.94
CA LEU A 673 40.40 -58.18 66.18
C LEU A 673 39.59 -59.27 66.88
N LEU A 674 38.81 -60.05 66.13
CA LEU A 674 38.05 -61.19 66.66
C LEU A 674 38.99 -62.26 67.25
N LYS A 675 40.11 -62.56 66.58
CA LYS A 675 41.13 -63.50 67.09
C LYS A 675 41.85 -63.00 68.35
N LYS A 676 42.03 -61.69 68.53
CA LYS A 676 42.64 -61.10 69.74
C LYS A 676 41.66 -60.95 70.90
N GLY A 677 40.36 -60.94 70.61
CA GLY A 677 39.28 -60.83 71.61
C GLY A 677 38.83 -62.16 72.22
N SER A 678 39.21 -63.29 71.62
CA SER A 678 39.08 -64.65 72.18
C SER A 678 40.36 -65.08 72.88
#